data_AF-A0A9D2NJL0-F1
#
_entry.id   AF-A0A9D2NJL0-F1
#
_cell.length_a   1.000
_cell.length_b   1.000
_cell.length_c   1.000
_cell.angle_alpha   90.00
_cell.angle_beta   90.00
_cell.angle_gamma   90.00
#
_symmetry.space_group_name_H-M   'P 1'
#
loop_
_entity.id
_entity.type
_entity.pdbx_description
1 polymer ?
#
loop_
_entity_poly.entity_id
_entity_poly.type
_entity_poly.pdbx_seq_one_letter_code
_entity_poly.pdbx_strand_id
1 'polypeptide(L)'
;MHTTPGCSMQQLVQNMQELDELRRLTGSPITTAINHDINGQPWTMCPLLLDSGVSFYLTGINIHFGGIPFRRPYAFRWEAPDGRWLTSFVGEHYSMFNTFLQTEFGDTAKMEKGIRDYIRRAEESGWEEDFVFLTAANPPLCDNNSPDTSLAELIRRYNAEGHEQIIRFATPEMLYERIRQRGEEGLSNHAGDWTDYWNFGCASTPRELRINRAAKNLLKKADFLESFRDEPSGKRMRRLFKKAWENTLFFDEHTWGYWNAVGNPDQEGILIVNPTPFPMRQRLRLPSYMTRIGRNLAAARARDYLPYIEDAPDCRRYAGVEVGPFSMKRIPFSRLTPIDGKKAAGCRVSDEALDTPFYHVILRPETGRIVQIEEKKTGRRLLDENSEWGFFDLAEERVDARYEKQERSSIFPKDVEKLFHSISQWNHEWKADRRGISKLKEHFVEENEEEIALVSRAASQSMEWLETRTIFSAAEPVIRVELGMKKMPETAPVGIYFTIPLALSEDWDCVYDTMDTFVRLDEEQLGNVCRDYLTVDRTISMFDEKGGVTLACPDAPMVQAGDFHFGRENRRIERRKNPLLLAWVSNNYWDTNFAASQDGRLNFRYELTPFVEFDKKEAYRAGLKAADPCAVGAAIRCPEETERQLLFCESKGEDKNVMPVLIRPQYDGKGLLIGVMNFGVQKEKCVLRTKIDRPIRYAARTDLQGKTRQELAVEKGMTSLEVPARGLVFLRLIF
;
A
#
# COMPACT_ATOMS: atom_id res chain seq x y z
N MET A 1 12.70 -8.79 7.16
CA MET A 1 11.82 -8.43 6.03
C MET A 1 10.46 -8.06 6.60
N HIS A 2 9.85 -6.95 6.21
CA HIS A 2 8.46 -6.61 6.59
C HIS A 2 7.56 -6.81 5.38
N THR A 3 6.44 -7.52 5.57
CA THR A 3 5.62 -8.04 4.46
C THR A 3 4.12 -7.78 4.60
N THR A 4 3.71 -6.98 5.59
CA THR A 4 2.29 -6.63 5.77
C THR A 4 1.75 -5.83 4.56
N PRO A 5 0.42 -5.78 4.31
CA PRO A 5 -0.17 -5.05 3.18
C PRO A 5 0.15 -3.55 3.12
N GLY A 6 0.59 -2.96 4.24
CA GLY A 6 1.12 -1.60 4.24
C GLY A 6 2.45 -1.45 3.49
N CYS A 7 3.15 -2.54 3.17
CA CYS A 7 4.42 -2.57 2.44
C CYS A 7 4.16 -2.50 0.93
N SER A 8 4.80 -1.56 0.22
CA SER A 8 4.69 -1.50 -1.24
C SER A 8 5.65 -2.47 -1.93
N MET A 9 5.44 -2.74 -3.22
CA MET A 9 6.29 -3.65 -4.00
C MET A 9 7.74 -3.18 -3.96
N GLN A 10 7.96 -1.87 -4.13
CA GLN A 10 9.29 -1.26 -4.08
C GLN A 10 9.98 -1.48 -2.72
N GLN A 11 9.25 -1.41 -1.60
CA GLN A 11 9.83 -1.64 -0.28
C GLN A 11 10.23 -3.11 -0.12
N LEU A 12 9.43 -4.05 -0.60
CA LEU A 12 9.77 -5.47 -0.54
C LEU A 12 10.98 -5.79 -1.43
N VAL A 13 11.03 -5.22 -2.64
CA VAL A 13 12.22 -5.28 -3.51
C VAL A 13 13.46 -4.74 -2.80
N GLN A 14 13.33 -3.59 -2.13
CA GLN A 14 14.42 -2.98 -1.39
C GLN A 14 14.85 -3.83 -0.18
N ASN A 15 13.91 -4.47 0.53
CA ASN A 15 14.20 -5.37 1.65
C ASN A 15 15.01 -6.61 1.22
N MET A 16 14.92 -7.01 -0.05
CA MET A 16 15.63 -8.17 -0.61
C MET A 16 16.92 -7.82 -1.33
N GLN A 17 17.34 -6.55 -1.31
CA GLN A 17 18.53 -6.10 -2.05
C GLN A 17 19.82 -6.75 -1.55
N GLU A 18 19.92 -7.05 -0.25
CA GLU A 18 21.15 -7.54 0.38
C GLU A 18 21.19 -9.07 0.42
N LEU A 19 20.22 -9.76 -0.18
CA LEU A 19 20.10 -11.21 -0.09
C LEU A 19 21.35 -11.93 -0.60
N ASP A 20 21.92 -11.49 -1.73
CA ASP A 20 23.14 -12.08 -2.27
C ASP A 20 24.38 -11.79 -1.40
N GLU A 21 24.42 -10.64 -0.74
CA GLU A 21 25.48 -10.33 0.23
C GLU A 21 25.34 -11.20 1.48
N LEU A 22 24.11 -11.43 1.97
CA LEU A 22 23.85 -12.35 3.08
C LEU A 22 24.25 -13.78 2.72
N ARG A 23 23.93 -14.25 1.51
CA ARG A 23 24.38 -15.56 1.01
C ARG A 23 25.90 -15.66 1.00
N ARG A 24 26.59 -14.62 0.51
CA ARG A 24 28.05 -14.55 0.48
C ARG A 24 28.68 -14.55 1.87
N LEU A 25 28.12 -13.77 2.81
CA LEU A 25 28.64 -13.65 4.18
C LEU A 25 28.42 -14.90 5.02
N THR A 26 27.28 -15.56 4.84
CA THR A 26 26.90 -16.74 5.64
C THR A 26 27.32 -18.07 5.01
N GLY A 27 27.58 -18.10 3.70
CA GLY A 27 27.76 -19.34 2.95
C GLY A 27 26.46 -20.15 2.79
N SER A 28 25.32 -19.63 3.25
CA SER A 28 24.01 -20.29 3.13
C SER A 28 23.33 -19.89 1.82
N PRO A 29 22.62 -20.81 1.15
CA PRO A 29 21.90 -20.48 -0.08
C PRO A 29 20.65 -19.62 0.18
N ILE A 30 20.12 -19.59 1.41
CA ILE A 30 18.92 -18.82 1.81
C ILE A 30 17.78 -19.00 0.78
N THR A 31 17.25 -20.22 0.71
CA THR A 31 16.20 -20.64 -0.24
C THR A 31 14.80 -20.72 0.40
N THR A 32 14.70 -20.41 1.68
CA THR A 32 13.47 -20.46 2.47
C THR A 32 13.12 -19.08 3.00
N ALA A 33 11.88 -18.65 2.82
CA ALA A 33 11.30 -17.50 3.53
C ALA A 33 10.48 -18.00 4.73
N ILE A 34 10.58 -17.31 5.86
CA ILE A 34 9.97 -17.70 7.13
C ILE A 34 9.18 -16.52 7.70
N ASN A 35 7.92 -16.75 8.08
CA ASN A 35 7.06 -15.78 8.78
C ASN A 35 6.21 -16.47 9.86
N HIS A 36 6.37 -16.15 11.14
CA HIS A 36 5.65 -16.84 12.22
C HIS A 36 4.70 -15.95 13.02
N ASP A 37 4.32 -14.78 12.53
CA ASP A 37 3.47 -13.89 13.34
C ASP A 37 2.37 -13.22 12.54
N ILE A 38 2.71 -12.71 11.35
CA ILE A 38 1.75 -12.02 10.49
C ILE A 38 0.75 -13.03 9.91
N ASN A 39 -0.53 -12.67 9.92
CA ASN A 39 -1.66 -13.51 9.51
C ASN A 39 -2.12 -13.33 8.06
N GLY A 40 -1.33 -12.62 7.25
CA GLY A 40 -1.58 -12.42 5.83
C GLY A 40 -0.35 -11.93 5.08
N GLN A 41 -0.36 -12.13 3.78
CA GLN A 41 0.71 -11.79 2.85
C GLN A 41 0.12 -11.32 1.51
N PRO A 42 0.59 -10.19 0.95
CA PRO A 42 0.19 -9.76 -0.38
C PRO A 42 0.50 -10.82 -1.45
N TRP A 43 -0.40 -11.00 -2.41
CA TRP A 43 -0.23 -12.00 -3.48
C TRP A 43 1.07 -11.81 -4.29
N THR A 44 1.50 -10.56 -4.48
CA THR A 44 2.77 -10.19 -5.14
C THR A 44 4.00 -10.76 -4.44
N MET A 45 3.92 -11.18 -3.18
CA MET A 45 5.05 -11.76 -2.46
C MET A 45 5.53 -13.06 -3.12
N CYS A 46 4.62 -13.90 -3.61
CA CYS A 46 4.95 -15.18 -4.24
C CYS A 46 5.93 -15.03 -5.43
N PRO A 47 5.61 -14.26 -6.49
CA PRO A 47 6.53 -14.07 -7.61
C PRO A 47 7.84 -13.38 -7.21
N LEU A 48 7.82 -12.45 -6.24
CA LEU A 48 9.03 -11.76 -5.77
C LEU A 48 10.00 -12.70 -5.02
N LEU A 49 9.49 -13.65 -4.23
CA LEU A 49 10.30 -14.67 -3.57
C LEU A 49 10.92 -15.63 -4.59
N LEU A 50 10.12 -16.09 -5.56
CA LEU A 50 10.59 -16.93 -6.67
C LEU A 50 11.71 -16.22 -7.46
N ASP A 51 11.49 -14.94 -7.80
CA ASP A 51 12.47 -14.09 -8.47
C ASP A 51 13.62 -13.65 -7.56
N SER A 52 13.68 -14.13 -6.31
CA SER A 52 14.83 -13.96 -5.41
C SER A 52 15.57 -15.27 -5.14
N GLY A 53 15.17 -16.36 -5.80
CA GLY A 53 15.73 -17.70 -5.58
C GLY A 53 15.24 -18.37 -4.30
N VAL A 54 14.12 -17.90 -3.73
CA VAL A 54 13.41 -18.59 -2.64
C VAL A 54 12.41 -19.56 -3.25
N SER A 55 12.42 -20.81 -2.78
CA SER A 55 11.58 -21.90 -3.29
C SER A 55 10.63 -22.48 -2.25
N PHE A 56 10.77 -22.08 -0.99
CA PHE A 56 9.91 -22.55 0.10
C PHE A 56 9.47 -21.40 0.99
N TYR A 57 8.20 -21.39 1.37
CA TYR A 57 7.63 -20.44 2.32
C TYR A 57 7.06 -21.17 3.54
N LEU A 58 7.72 -21.01 4.68
CA LEU A 58 7.28 -21.54 5.95
C LEU A 58 6.57 -20.44 6.73
N THR A 59 5.35 -20.71 7.19
CA THR A 59 4.61 -19.75 7.99
C THR A 59 3.85 -20.37 9.14
N GLY A 60 3.80 -19.66 10.27
CA GLY A 60 3.06 -20.06 11.46
C GLY A 60 2.22 -18.92 11.99
N ILE A 61 0.95 -18.85 11.64
CA ILE A 61 0.12 -17.67 11.91
C ILE A 61 -0.22 -17.53 13.40
N ASN A 62 -0.15 -16.29 13.90
CA ASN A 62 -0.76 -15.87 15.14
C ASN A 62 -2.26 -15.61 14.96
N ILE A 63 -3.10 -16.26 15.77
CA ILE A 63 -4.55 -16.17 15.64
C ILE A 63 -5.21 -15.18 16.60
N HIS A 64 -4.44 -14.46 17.44
CA HIS A 64 -4.97 -13.31 18.18
C HIS A 64 -5.58 -12.34 17.15
N PHE A 65 -6.87 -11.98 17.22
CA PHE A 65 -7.58 -11.20 16.17
C PHE A 65 -7.50 -11.74 14.72
N GLY A 66 -7.04 -12.97 14.48
CA GLY A 66 -6.75 -13.47 13.14
C GLY A 66 -7.30 -14.85 12.83
N GLY A 67 -7.28 -15.22 11.55
CA GLY A 67 -7.69 -16.52 11.04
C GLY A 67 -6.57 -17.28 10.34
N ILE A 68 -6.76 -18.60 10.18
CA ILE A 68 -5.88 -19.49 9.39
C ILE A 68 -6.57 -19.86 8.07
N PRO A 69 -5.91 -19.71 6.90
CA PRO A 69 -6.57 -19.96 5.62
C PRO A 69 -6.97 -21.42 5.44
N PHE A 70 -6.14 -22.33 5.95
CA PHE A 70 -6.30 -23.77 5.89
C PHE A 70 -6.03 -24.39 7.26
N ARG A 71 -6.66 -25.54 7.54
CA ARG A 71 -6.42 -26.29 8.77
C ARG A 71 -4.96 -26.74 8.79
N ARG A 72 -4.21 -26.38 9.84
CA ARG A 72 -2.78 -26.68 9.99
C ARG A 72 -2.53 -27.97 10.81
N PRO A 73 -1.40 -28.68 10.62
CA PRO A 73 -0.33 -28.41 9.63
C PRO A 73 -0.77 -28.70 8.18
N TYR A 74 -0.31 -27.89 7.22
CA TYR A 74 -0.71 -28.04 5.82
C TYR A 74 0.37 -27.58 4.83
N ALA A 75 0.72 -28.45 3.87
CA ALA A 75 1.61 -28.14 2.76
C ALA A 75 0.80 -27.95 1.47
N PHE A 76 1.12 -26.93 0.68
CA PHE A 76 0.41 -26.62 -0.56
C PHE A 76 1.27 -25.84 -1.55
N ARG A 77 0.81 -25.77 -2.80
CA ARG A 77 1.37 -24.87 -3.83
C ARG A 77 0.60 -23.56 -3.80
N TRP A 78 1.27 -22.47 -3.42
CA TRP A 78 0.70 -21.14 -3.51
C TRP A 78 0.94 -20.58 -4.90
N GLU A 79 -0.10 -20.58 -5.74
CA GLU A 79 -0.05 -20.08 -7.10
C GLU A 79 -0.01 -18.54 -7.11
N ALA A 80 0.97 -17.99 -7.81
CA ALA A 80 1.15 -16.57 -8.10
C ALA A 80 0.15 -16.08 -9.17
N PRO A 81 -0.06 -14.75 -9.32
CA PRO A 81 -0.93 -14.21 -10.36
C PRO A 81 -0.55 -14.63 -11.80
N ASP A 82 0.72 -14.94 -12.03
CA ASP A 82 1.29 -15.33 -13.32
C ASP A 82 1.34 -16.84 -13.57
N GLY A 83 0.73 -17.64 -12.68
CA GLY A 83 0.63 -19.10 -12.78
C GLY A 83 1.86 -19.88 -12.29
N ARG A 84 2.94 -19.20 -11.88
CA ARG A 84 4.03 -19.86 -11.12
C ARG A 84 3.54 -20.22 -9.73
N TRP A 85 4.21 -21.11 -9.02
CA TRP A 85 3.84 -21.45 -7.65
C TRP A 85 5.04 -21.52 -6.71
N LEU A 86 4.78 -21.24 -5.43
CA LEU A 86 5.73 -21.35 -4.33
C LEU A 86 5.23 -22.42 -3.35
N THR A 87 6.04 -23.46 -3.11
CA THR A 87 5.71 -24.48 -2.11
C THR A 87 5.67 -23.83 -0.74
N SER A 88 4.54 -23.97 -0.07
CA SER A 88 4.23 -23.24 1.16
C SER A 88 3.76 -24.22 2.24
N PHE A 89 4.13 -23.96 3.49
CA PHE A 89 3.74 -24.76 4.64
C PHE A 89 3.14 -23.87 5.73
N VAL A 90 1.89 -24.14 6.11
CA VAL A 90 1.22 -23.52 7.26
C VAL A 90 1.42 -24.43 8.47
N GLY A 91 2.36 -24.06 9.32
CA GLY A 91 2.63 -24.69 10.60
C GLY A 91 2.01 -23.96 11.78
N GLU A 92 2.33 -24.41 12.98
CA GLU A 92 1.93 -23.74 14.23
C GLU A 92 2.66 -22.39 14.41
N HIS A 93 2.08 -21.51 15.23
CA HIS A 93 2.69 -20.26 15.68
C HIS A 93 4.06 -20.52 16.34
N TYR A 94 4.91 -19.50 16.48
CA TYR A 94 6.21 -19.69 17.16
C TYR A 94 6.01 -20.15 18.62
N SER A 95 7.04 -20.81 19.18
CA SER A 95 7.05 -21.37 20.55
C SER A 95 6.09 -22.53 20.83
N MET A 96 5.28 -22.97 19.86
CA MET A 96 4.29 -24.03 20.11
C MET A 96 4.88 -25.40 20.44
N PHE A 97 6.16 -25.65 20.14
CA PHE A 97 6.87 -26.80 20.69
C PHE A 97 6.88 -26.73 22.22
N ASN A 98 7.32 -25.61 22.79
CA ASN A 98 7.42 -25.45 24.25
C ASN A 98 6.03 -25.52 24.90
N THR A 99 5.04 -24.85 24.33
CA THR A 99 3.67 -24.78 24.86
C THR A 99 2.98 -26.14 24.88
N PHE A 100 2.94 -26.85 23.74
CA PHE A 100 2.21 -28.12 23.67
C PHE A 100 2.92 -29.23 24.46
N LEU A 101 4.26 -29.20 24.49
CA LEU A 101 5.06 -30.23 25.12
C LEU A 101 5.46 -29.86 26.56
N GLN A 102 5.01 -28.70 27.05
CA GLN A 102 5.20 -28.23 28.43
C GLN A 102 6.67 -28.28 28.89
N THR A 103 7.59 -27.85 28.01
CA THR A 103 9.04 -27.98 28.23
C THR A 103 9.54 -27.16 29.42
N GLU A 104 8.79 -26.15 29.85
CA GLU A 104 9.10 -25.29 30.99
C GLU A 104 9.23 -26.05 32.31
N PHE A 105 8.65 -27.25 32.41
CA PHE A 105 8.78 -28.08 33.61
C PHE A 105 10.02 -28.98 33.60
N GLY A 106 10.73 -29.11 32.47
CA GLY A 106 11.89 -30.00 32.34
C GLY A 106 11.56 -31.47 32.63
N ASP A 107 10.31 -31.89 32.38
CA ASP A 107 9.76 -33.21 32.74
C ASP A 107 9.42 -34.00 31.46
N THR A 108 10.09 -35.15 31.28
CA THR A 108 9.95 -36.00 30.09
C THR A 108 8.58 -36.70 30.02
N ALA A 109 7.93 -36.96 31.16
CA ALA A 109 6.60 -37.56 31.18
C ALA A 109 5.50 -36.56 30.75
N LYS A 110 5.66 -35.28 31.13
CA LYS A 110 4.78 -34.21 30.63
C LYS A 110 4.99 -33.97 29.14
N MET A 111 6.25 -33.97 28.70
CA MET A 111 6.62 -33.87 27.29
C MET A 111 6.01 -35.00 26.47
N GLU A 112 6.09 -36.25 26.93
CA GLU A 112 5.47 -37.42 26.29
C GLU A 112 3.95 -37.26 26.14
N LYS A 113 3.27 -36.82 27.20
CA LYS A 113 1.83 -36.56 27.14
C LYS A 113 1.50 -35.51 26.07
N GLY A 114 2.23 -34.39 26.08
CA GLY A 114 2.05 -33.31 25.11
C GLY A 114 2.29 -33.74 23.66
N ILE A 115 3.29 -34.59 23.43
CA ILE A 115 3.56 -35.20 22.12
C ILE A 115 2.36 -36.03 21.64
N ARG A 116 1.84 -36.93 22.47
CA ARG A 116 0.67 -37.76 22.13
C ARG A 116 -0.57 -36.92 21.84
N ASP A 117 -0.81 -35.90 22.66
CA ASP A 117 -1.95 -35.00 22.48
C ASP A 117 -1.83 -34.20 21.17
N TYR A 118 -0.64 -33.72 20.82
CA TYR A 118 -0.42 -33.01 19.56
C TYR A 118 -0.51 -33.94 18.33
N ILE A 119 0.06 -35.15 18.38
CA ILE A 119 -0.03 -36.12 17.29
C ILE A 119 -1.49 -36.43 16.96
N ARG A 120 -2.30 -36.72 17.98
CA ARG A 120 -3.73 -36.96 17.79
C ARG A 120 -4.41 -35.78 17.08
N ARG A 121 -4.10 -34.55 17.50
CA ARG A 121 -4.62 -33.33 16.85
C ARG A 121 -4.17 -33.22 15.39
N ALA A 122 -2.92 -33.55 15.09
CA ALA A 122 -2.39 -33.54 13.72
C ALA A 122 -3.10 -34.59 12.86
N GLU A 123 -3.28 -35.82 13.35
CA GLU A 123 -4.03 -36.88 12.67
C GLU A 123 -5.49 -36.48 12.44
N GLU A 124 -6.15 -35.92 13.45
CA GLU A 124 -7.52 -35.37 13.33
C GLU A 124 -7.62 -34.23 12.30
N SER A 125 -6.51 -33.55 12.02
CA SER A 125 -6.40 -32.52 10.98
C SER A 125 -6.24 -33.06 9.56
N GLY A 126 -6.03 -34.37 9.41
CA GLY A 126 -5.73 -35.03 8.14
C GLY A 126 -4.25 -35.03 7.79
N TRP A 127 -3.36 -34.84 8.78
CA TRP A 127 -1.92 -34.88 8.57
C TRP A 127 -1.44 -36.34 8.57
N GLU A 128 -1.10 -36.86 7.39
CA GLU A 128 -0.72 -38.27 7.17
C GLU A 128 0.80 -38.49 7.11
N GLU A 129 1.58 -37.50 7.52
CA GLU A 129 3.04 -37.62 7.54
C GLU A 129 3.52 -38.35 8.80
N ASP A 130 4.62 -39.09 8.65
CA ASP A 130 5.36 -39.75 9.73
C ASP A 130 6.20 -38.77 10.57
N PHE A 131 5.99 -37.47 10.41
CA PHE A 131 6.69 -36.42 11.14
C PHE A 131 5.77 -35.25 11.46
N VAL A 132 6.13 -34.51 12.50
CA VAL A 132 5.54 -33.22 12.86
C VAL A 132 6.66 -32.18 12.89
N PHE A 133 6.37 -30.96 12.43
CA PHE A 133 7.26 -29.81 12.55
C PHE A 133 6.66 -28.77 13.50
N LEU A 134 7.35 -28.53 14.61
CA LEU A 134 7.00 -27.51 15.59
C LEU A 134 8.20 -26.60 15.83
N THR A 135 7.94 -25.31 16.01
CA THR A 135 8.96 -24.33 16.34
C THR A 135 9.12 -24.18 17.85
N ALA A 136 10.37 -24.29 18.32
CA ALA A 136 10.74 -24.00 19.70
C ALA A 136 11.28 -22.58 19.84
N ALA A 137 11.02 -21.96 20.99
CA ALA A 137 11.62 -20.72 21.46
C ALA A 137 12.03 -20.88 22.92
N ASN A 138 11.64 -19.97 23.83
CA ASN A 138 12.01 -20.01 25.24
C ASN A 138 10.82 -19.81 26.18
N PRO A 139 10.71 -20.59 27.26
CA PRO A 139 9.75 -20.32 28.33
C PRO A 139 10.21 -19.19 29.28
N PRO A 140 9.29 -18.36 29.83
CA PRO A 140 7.90 -18.22 29.40
C PRO A 140 7.79 -17.51 28.04
N LEU A 141 6.74 -17.83 27.27
CA LEU A 141 6.46 -17.24 25.95
C LEU A 141 6.38 -15.72 26.02
N CYS A 142 7.48 -15.05 25.68
CA CYS A 142 7.51 -13.61 25.50
C CYS A 142 8.31 -13.31 24.22
N ASP A 143 7.85 -12.34 23.45
CA ASP A 143 8.63 -11.85 22.32
C ASP A 143 9.98 -11.31 22.80
N ASN A 144 11.02 -11.47 22.00
CA ASN A 144 12.39 -11.05 22.31
C ASN A 144 13.05 -11.80 23.48
N ASN A 145 12.63 -13.04 23.76
CA ASN A 145 13.23 -13.88 24.80
C ASN A 145 14.56 -14.54 24.32
N SER A 146 15.46 -14.86 25.25
CA SER A 146 16.75 -15.52 24.97
C SER A 146 16.59 -16.98 24.52
N PRO A 147 17.59 -17.63 23.90
CA PRO A 147 17.52 -19.08 23.63
C PRO A 147 17.33 -19.94 24.90
N ASP A 148 16.53 -21.00 24.81
CA ASP A 148 16.36 -21.98 25.91
C ASP A 148 17.60 -22.88 26.03
N THR A 149 18.41 -22.61 27.06
CA THR A 149 19.64 -23.36 27.33
C THR A 149 19.41 -24.79 27.84
N SER A 150 18.20 -25.11 28.31
CA SER A 150 17.86 -26.40 28.92
C SER A 150 17.24 -27.40 27.93
N LEU A 151 16.67 -26.89 26.83
CA LEU A 151 15.89 -27.67 25.87
C LEU A 151 16.66 -28.85 25.28
N ALA A 152 17.93 -28.65 24.90
CA ALA A 152 18.74 -29.70 24.31
C ALA A 152 18.96 -30.87 25.28
N GLU A 153 19.11 -30.61 26.57
CA GLU A 153 19.27 -31.66 27.58
C GLU A 153 17.95 -32.38 27.87
N LEU A 154 16.83 -31.67 27.88
CA LEU A 154 15.51 -32.29 27.98
C LEU A 154 15.26 -33.26 26.81
N ILE A 155 15.54 -32.84 25.58
CA ILE A 155 15.40 -33.68 24.38
C ILE A 155 16.31 -34.92 24.45
N ARG A 156 17.56 -34.77 24.92
CA ARG A 156 18.47 -35.92 25.09
C ARG A 156 17.93 -36.93 26.09
N ARG A 157 17.44 -36.47 27.25
CA ARG A 157 16.85 -37.35 28.27
C ARG A 157 15.62 -38.07 27.72
N TYR A 158 14.70 -37.34 27.10
CA TYR A 158 13.51 -37.92 26.48
C TYR A 158 13.86 -39.01 25.45
N ASN A 159 14.78 -38.73 24.52
CA ASN A 159 15.19 -39.72 23.52
C ASN A 159 15.90 -40.95 24.13
N ALA A 160 16.63 -40.77 25.23
CA ALA A 160 17.33 -41.87 25.91
C ALA A 160 16.39 -42.83 26.66
N GLU A 161 15.16 -42.40 26.96
CA GLU A 161 14.12 -43.22 27.59
C GLU A 161 13.50 -44.24 26.63
N GLY A 162 13.76 -44.14 25.31
CA GLY A 162 13.36 -45.14 24.33
C GLY A 162 11.87 -45.09 23.94
N HIS A 163 11.26 -43.90 23.97
CA HIS A 163 9.90 -43.68 23.46
C HIS A 163 9.80 -43.94 21.94
N GLU A 164 8.57 -44.13 21.44
CA GLU A 164 8.31 -44.36 20.01
C GLU A 164 8.72 -43.16 19.15
N GLN A 165 8.41 -41.95 19.61
CA GLN A 165 8.71 -40.71 18.89
C GLN A 165 10.13 -40.22 19.21
N ILE A 166 10.86 -39.82 18.17
CA ILE A 166 12.22 -39.27 18.31
C ILE A 166 12.20 -37.78 18.03
N ILE A 167 12.75 -36.99 18.96
CA ILE A 167 12.76 -35.53 18.86
C ILE A 167 14.15 -35.04 18.45
N ARG A 168 14.21 -34.12 17.48
CA ARG A 168 15.45 -33.50 17.02
C ARG A 168 15.23 -32.05 16.61
N PHE A 169 16.28 -31.23 16.70
CA PHE A 169 16.29 -29.93 16.04
C PHE A 169 16.31 -30.15 14.52
N ALA A 170 15.41 -29.48 13.82
CA ALA A 170 15.29 -29.53 12.36
C ALA A 170 15.30 -28.10 11.80
N THR A 171 15.91 -27.91 10.64
CA THR A 171 15.82 -26.65 9.91
C THR A 171 14.61 -26.65 8.97
N PRO A 172 14.13 -25.48 8.53
CA PRO A 172 13.09 -25.38 7.50
C PRO A 172 13.46 -26.08 6.18
N GLU A 173 14.75 -26.14 5.83
CA GLU A 173 15.23 -26.86 4.66
C GLU A 173 15.01 -28.37 4.79
N MET A 174 15.17 -28.94 6.00
CA MET A 174 14.88 -30.35 6.25
C MET A 174 13.38 -30.64 6.10
N LEU A 175 12.51 -29.73 6.55
CA LEU A 175 11.07 -29.83 6.31
C LEU A 175 10.76 -29.78 4.82
N TYR A 176 11.34 -28.82 4.09
CA TYR A 176 11.14 -28.70 2.66
C TYR A 176 11.60 -29.97 1.92
N GLU A 177 12.76 -30.52 2.28
CA GLU A 177 13.27 -31.76 1.69
C GLU A 177 12.31 -32.93 1.89
N ARG A 178 11.69 -33.08 3.07
CA ARG A 178 10.66 -34.10 3.32
C ARG A 178 9.44 -33.95 2.41
N ILE A 179 8.96 -32.72 2.23
CA ILE A 179 7.85 -32.42 1.32
C ILE A 179 8.24 -32.78 -0.13
N ARG A 180 9.47 -32.41 -0.55
CA ARG A 180 9.97 -32.69 -1.90
C ARG A 180 10.12 -34.18 -2.19
N GLN A 181 10.57 -34.96 -1.23
CA GLN A 181 10.75 -36.41 -1.37
C GLN A 181 9.43 -37.14 -1.67
N ARG A 182 8.29 -36.61 -1.20
CA ARG A 182 6.95 -37.13 -1.53
C ARG A 182 6.41 -36.65 -2.88
N GLY A 183 7.06 -35.67 -3.50
CA GLY A 183 6.66 -35.07 -4.76
C GLY A 183 5.77 -33.85 -4.56
N GLU A 184 6.30 -32.68 -4.89
CA GLU A 184 5.57 -31.41 -4.81
C GLU A 184 4.32 -31.41 -5.71
N GLU A 185 4.26 -32.26 -6.75
CA GLU A 185 3.12 -32.41 -7.67
C GLU A 185 1.86 -32.99 -7.03
N GLY A 186 2.00 -33.71 -5.91
CA GLY A 186 0.84 -34.20 -5.15
C GLY A 186 0.18 -33.14 -4.26
N LEU A 187 0.80 -31.96 -4.09
CA LEU A 187 0.26 -30.89 -3.24
C LEU A 187 -0.91 -30.19 -3.91
N SER A 188 -1.95 -29.87 -3.12
CA SER A 188 -3.06 -29.03 -3.59
C SER A 188 -2.56 -27.66 -4.01
N ASN A 189 -3.13 -27.13 -5.08
CA ASN A 189 -2.81 -25.81 -5.59
C ASN A 189 -3.87 -24.80 -5.14
N HIS A 190 -3.43 -23.70 -4.53
CA HIS A 190 -4.28 -22.61 -4.07
C HIS A 190 -3.77 -21.28 -4.59
N ALA A 191 -4.65 -20.54 -5.27
CA ALA A 191 -4.38 -19.22 -5.80
C ALA A 191 -5.10 -18.15 -4.98
N GLY A 192 -4.48 -16.98 -4.83
CA GLY A 192 -5.12 -15.80 -4.24
C GLY A 192 -4.25 -15.06 -3.23
N ASP A 193 -4.71 -13.86 -2.91
CA ASP A 193 -4.19 -12.98 -1.86
C ASP A 193 -4.45 -13.58 -0.48
N TRP A 194 -3.46 -13.48 0.41
CA TRP A 194 -3.59 -13.90 1.79
C TRP A 194 -3.92 -12.69 2.65
N THR A 195 -5.18 -12.27 2.65
CA THR A 195 -5.55 -10.99 3.25
C THR A 195 -5.40 -10.97 4.77
N ASP A 196 -4.65 -9.98 5.25
CA ASP A 196 -4.15 -9.83 6.62
C ASP A 196 -5.24 -9.29 7.57
N TYR A 197 -5.55 -10.01 8.65
CA TYR A 197 -6.44 -9.54 9.72
C TYR A 197 -5.76 -8.54 10.66
N TRP A 198 -4.44 -8.52 10.76
CA TRP A 198 -3.72 -7.57 11.62
C TRP A 198 -3.56 -6.17 11.02
N ASN A 199 -3.92 -6.00 9.75
CA ASN A 199 -3.76 -4.73 9.08
C ASN A 199 -4.58 -3.59 9.73
N PHE A 200 -5.63 -3.88 10.53
CA PHE A 200 -6.41 -2.82 11.18
C PHE A 200 -5.64 -2.00 12.21
N GLY A 201 -4.51 -2.52 12.71
CA GLY A 201 -3.59 -1.75 13.53
C GLY A 201 -2.97 -0.56 12.79
N CYS A 202 -2.97 -0.54 11.45
CA CYS A 202 -2.45 0.61 10.70
C CYS A 202 -3.32 1.87 10.89
N ALA A 203 -4.64 1.72 11.08
CA ALA A 203 -5.54 2.80 11.45
C ALA A 203 -5.50 3.13 12.96
N SER A 204 -4.71 2.41 13.76
CA SER A 204 -4.34 2.84 15.13
C SER A 204 -3.14 3.78 15.18
N THR A 205 -2.45 3.98 14.05
CA THR A 205 -1.40 5.00 13.87
C THR A 205 -1.53 5.80 12.55
N PRO A 206 -2.72 6.31 12.17
CA PRO A 206 -2.96 7.02 10.90
C PRO A 206 -1.98 8.13 10.56
N ARG A 207 -1.52 8.91 11.54
CA ARG A 207 -0.60 10.03 11.29
C ARG A 207 0.73 9.52 10.76
N GLU A 208 1.31 8.54 11.44
CA GLU A 208 2.57 7.91 11.09
C GLU A 208 2.45 7.17 9.76
N LEU A 209 1.33 6.49 9.54
CA LEU A 209 1.04 5.78 8.30
C LEU A 209 1.00 6.73 7.09
N ARG A 210 0.29 7.85 7.19
CA ARG A 210 0.26 8.88 6.13
C ARG A 210 1.67 9.38 5.81
N ILE A 211 2.46 9.71 6.83
CA ILE A 211 3.85 10.19 6.65
C ILE A 211 4.70 9.13 5.94
N ASN A 212 4.58 7.86 6.35
CA ASN A 212 5.28 6.74 5.73
C ASN A 212 4.88 6.56 4.25
N ARG A 213 3.59 6.65 3.91
CA ARG A 213 3.11 6.57 2.51
C ARG A 213 3.66 7.70 1.65
N ALA A 214 3.66 8.94 2.15
CA ALA A 214 4.28 10.07 1.46
C ALA A 214 5.79 9.88 1.24
N ALA A 215 6.49 9.34 2.24
CA ALA A 215 7.93 9.05 2.14
C ALA A 215 8.24 8.00 1.07
N LYS A 216 7.41 6.96 0.90
CA LYS A 216 7.58 5.95 -0.17
C LYS A 216 7.50 6.57 -1.56
N ASN A 217 6.51 7.43 -1.79
CA ASN A 217 6.39 8.15 -3.06
C ASN A 217 7.62 9.02 -3.32
N LEU A 218 8.16 9.67 -2.28
CA LEU A 218 9.41 10.44 -2.40
C LEU A 218 10.62 9.57 -2.76
N LEU A 219 10.75 8.39 -2.14
CA LEU A 219 11.83 7.44 -2.47
C LEU A 219 11.72 6.94 -3.91
N LYS A 220 10.51 6.65 -4.41
CA LYS A 220 10.26 6.31 -5.83
C LYS A 220 10.73 7.42 -6.78
N LYS A 221 10.40 8.68 -6.46
CA LYS A 221 10.87 9.85 -7.21
C LYS A 221 12.41 9.94 -7.20
N ALA A 222 13.03 9.73 -6.05
CA ALA A 222 14.48 9.77 -5.91
C ALA A 222 15.18 8.66 -6.73
N ASP A 223 14.69 7.42 -6.66
CA ASP A 223 15.22 6.29 -7.43
C ASP A 223 15.11 6.52 -8.94
N PHE A 224 13.96 7.04 -9.40
CA PHE A 224 13.77 7.42 -10.80
C PHE A 224 14.77 8.51 -11.21
N LEU A 225 14.94 9.57 -10.42
CA LEU A 225 15.87 10.67 -10.74
C LEU A 225 17.33 10.22 -10.76
N GLU A 226 17.77 9.39 -9.82
CA GLU A 226 19.14 8.86 -9.78
C GLU A 226 19.43 7.96 -10.99
N SER A 227 18.43 7.26 -11.50
CA SER A 227 18.55 6.39 -12.68
C SER A 227 19.02 7.12 -13.95
N PHE A 228 18.70 8.41 -14.09
CA PHE A 228 19.01 9.20 -15.31
C PHE A 228 20.16 10.19 -15.14
N ARG A 229 20.92 10.11 -14.03
CA ARG A 229 22.15 10.91 -13.86
C ARG A 229 23.29 10.36 -14.72
N ASP A 230 24.20 11.25 -15.09
CA ASP A 230 25.35 10.94 -15.95
C ASP A 230 26.58 10.41 -15.16
N GLU A 231 26.55 10.40 -13.82
CA GLU A 231 27.64 9.86 -12.96
C GLU A 231 27.19 8.63 -12.12
N PRO A 232 28.02 7.57 -11.96
CA PRO A 232 27.69 6.37 -11.16
C PRO A 232 27.52 6.61 -9.64
N SER A 233 26.67 5.79 -9.01
CA SER A 233 26.05 5.97 -7.69
C SER A 233 26.92 5.69 -6.43
N GLY A 234 28.25 5.60 -6.52
CA GLY A 234 29.15 5.39 -5.36
C GLY A 234 29.29 6.57 -4.38
N LYS A 235 28.45 7.61 -4.50
CA LYS A 235 28.64 8.94 -3.93
C LYS A 235 27.63 9.35 -2.84
N ARG A 236 26.57 8.59 -2.50
CA ARG A 236 25.54 9.09 -1.55
C ARG A 236 26.06 9.30 -0.11
N MET A 237 26.79 8.34 0.45
CA MET A 237 27.35 8.45 1.81
C MET A 237 28.53 9.44 1.87
N ARG A 238 29.39 9.44 0.83
CA ARG A 238 30.41 10.47 0.62
C ARG A 238 29.81 11.86 0.41
N ARG A 239 28.63 11.99 -0.23
CA ARG A 239 27.88 13.25 -0.39
C ARG A 239 27.34 13.73 0.93
N LEU A 240 26.78 12.89 1.81
CA LEU A 240 26.27 13.37 3.09
C LEU A 240 27.40 13.89 4.00
N PHE A 241 28.52 13.17 4.05
CA PHE A 241 29.73 13.60 4.79
C PHE A 241 30.40 14.84 4.16
N LYS A 242 30.54 14.87 2.82
CA LYS A 242 31.02 16.03 2.07
C LYS A 242 30.06 17.21 2.18
N LYS A 243 28.74 17.01 2.23
CA LYS A 243 27.72 18.07 2.33
C LYS A 243 27.62 18.66 3.73
N ALA A 244 27.92 17.88 4.77
CA ALA A 244 28.16 18.41 6.11
C ALA A 244 29.38 19.35 6.10
N TRP A 245 30.50 18.94 5.49
CA TRP A 245 31.70 19.78 5.38
C TRP A 245 31.55 20.96 4.40
N GLU A 246 30.84 20.78 3.29
CA GLU A 246 30.56 21.81 2.30
C GLU A 246 29.56 22.82 2.85
N ASN A 247 28.58 22.45 3.69
CA ASN A 247 27.66 23.42 4.29
C ASN A 247 28.37 24.36 5.27
N THR A 248 29.34 23.85 6.04
CA THR A 248 30.20 24.70 6.87
C THR A 248 31.12 25.57 6.01
N LEU A 249 31.70 25.05 4.92
CA LEU A 249 32.54 25.83 3.99
C LEU A 249 31.75 26.80 3.07
N PHE A 250 30.49 26.51 2.72
CA PHE A 250 29.64 27.35 1.87
C PHE A 250 29.18 28.62 2.59
N PHE A 251 29.14 28.59 3.92
CA PHE A 251 28.96 29.80 4.72
C PHE A 251 30.26 30.63 4.76
N ASP A 252 31.42 29.97 4.74
CA ASP A 252 32.75 30.58 4.76
C ASP A 252 33.30 30.94 3.36
N GLU A 253 32.50 30.80 2.29
CA GLU A 253 32.90 31.09 0.91
C GLU A 253 32.74 32.59 0.60
N HIS A 254 33.76 33.22 -0.01
CA HIS A 254 33.83 34.69 -0.18
C HIS A 254 32.83 35.31 -1.16
N THR A 255 32.04 34.50 -1.88
CA THR A 255 31.03 34.89 -2.87
C THR A 255 29.76 34.04 -2.75
N TRP A 256 29.09 34.10 -1.60
CA TRP A 256 27.91 33.29 -1.24
C TRP A 256 26.70 33.33 -2.20
N GLY A 257 26.72 34.09 -3.29
CA GLY A 257 25.66 34.20 -4.30
C GLY A 257 25.80 33.25 -5.50
N TYR A 258 24.78 33.22 -6.36
CA TYR A 258 24.88 32.60 -7.69
C TYR A 258 25.96 33.28 -8.54
N TRP A 259 26.79 32.53 -9.30
CA TRP A 259 27.92 33.06 -10.08
C TRP A 259 27.55 34.14 -11.10
N ASN A 260 26.28 34.18 -11.54
CA ASN A 260 25.74 35.22 -12.41
C ASN A 260 24.62 36.03 -11.73
N ALA A 261 24.60 36.15 -10.40
CA ALA A 261 23.57 36.88 -9.64
C ALA A 261 23.44 38.37 -10.02
N VAL A 262 24.42 38.93 -10.74
CA VAL A 262 24.43 40.30 -11.24
C VAL A 262 23.94 40.40 -12.69
N GLY A 263 24.27 39.43 -13.56
CA GLY A 263 23.86 39.43 -14.97
C GLY A 263 22.60 38.63 -15.29
N ASN A 264 22.16 37.74 -14.39
CA ASN A 264 20.89 37.03 -14.45
C ASN A 264 20.37 36.81 -13.01
N PRO A 265 19.65 37.80 -12.44
CA PRO A 265 19.19 37.77 -11.04
C PRO A 265 18.00 36.82 -10.81
N ASP A 266 17.46 36.18 -11.86
CA ASP A 266 16.17 35.49 -11.83
C ASP A 266 16.30 33.95 -11.84
N GLN A 267 15.33 33.29 -11.22
CA GLN A 267 15.02 31.91 -11.54
C GLN A 267 14.07 31.95 -12.73
N GLU A 268 14.43 31.29 -13.83
CA GLU A 268 13.67 31.45 -15.07
C GLU A 268 12.38 30.62 -15.08
N GLY A 269 12.28 29.55 -14.28
CA GLY A 269 11.07 28.72 -14.25
C GLY A 269 11.03 27.57 -13.22
N ILE A 270 10.16 26.60 -13.48
CA ILE A 270 10.02 25.35 -12.70
C ILE A 270 10.43 24.13 -13.52
N LEU A 271 10.85 23.08 -12.83
CA LEU A 271 11.08 21.74 -13.36
C LEU A 271 10.05 20.80 -12.76
N ILE A 272 9.32 20.07 -13.61
CA ILE A 272 8.41 19.01 -13.23
C ILE A 272 8.95 17.70 -13.79
N VAL A 273 9.01 16.66 -12.96
CA VAL A 273 9.39 15.31 -13.39
C VAL A 273 8.24 14.36 -13.10
N ASN A 274 7.71 13.73 -14.14
CA ASN A 274 6.72 12.67 -14.04
C ASN A 274 7.43 11.31 -14.07
N PRO A 275 7.50 10.58 -12.95
CA PRO A 275 8.17 9.27 -12.88
C PRO A 275 7.23 8.09 -13.21
N THR A 276 6.05 8.35 -13.76
CA THR A 276 4.99 7.33 -13.95
C THR A 276 4.79 6.96 -15.42
N PRO A 277 4.18 5.79 -15.70
CA PRO A 277 3.91 5.35 -17.07
C PRO A 277 2.74 6.08 -17.75
N PHE A 278 2.06 7.00 -17.05
CA PHE A 278 0.92 7.76 -17.59
C PHE A 278 1.24 9.24 -17.72
N PRO A 279 0.60 9.96 -18.66
CA PRO A 279 0.58 11.40 -18.62
C PRO A 279 -0.12 11.89 -17.34
N MET A 280 0.44 12.92 -16.71
CA MET A 280 -0.01 13.49 -15.45
C MET A 280 -0.28 14.98 -15.61
N ARG A 281 -1.44 15.43 -15.12
CA ARG A 281 -1.76 16.84 -14.93
C ARG A 281 -1.26 17.28 -13.55
N GLN A 282 -0.09 17.91 -13.49
CA GLN A 282 0.48 18.41 -12.25
C GLN A 282 -0.20 19.71 -11.82
N ARG A 283 -0.90 19.69 -10.68
CA ARG A 283 -1.38 20.90 -10.01
C ARG A 283 -0.20 21.68 -9.44
N LEU A 284 -0.20 22.99 -9.60
CA LEU A 284 0.94 23.84 -9.20
C LEU A 284 0.54 24.81 -8.10
N ARG A 285 1.19 24.65 -6.95
CA ARG A 285 1.15 25.60 -5.83
C ARG A 285 2.58 26.03 -5.52
N LEU A 286 2.87 27.31 -5.71
CA LEU A 286 4.23 27.84 -5.58
C LEU A 286 4.25 28.96 -4.52
N PRO A 287 5.22 28.95 -3.59
CA PRO A 287 5.41 30.06 -2.65
C PRO A 287 5.69 31.38 -3.38
N SER A 288 5.20 32.49 -2.84
CA SER A 288 5.40 33.80 -3.47
C SER A 288 6.87 34.16 -3.67
N TYR A 289 7.79 33.62 -2.84
CA TYR A 289 9.22 33.90 -2.95
C TYR A 289 9.87 33.29 -4.18
N MET A 290 9.30 32.23 -4.76
CA MET A 290 9.87 31.60 -5.96
C MET A 290 9.84 32.52 -7.18
N THR A 291 8.85 33.42 -7.24
CA THR A 291 8.68 34.39 -8.31
C THR A 291 9.28 35.76 -7.98
N ARG A 292 9.99 35.91 -6.83
CA ARG A 292 10.61 37.19 -6.45
C ARG A 292 11.94 37.41 -7.18
N ILE A 293 12.03 38.57 -7.81
CA ILE A 293 13.26 39.12 -8.42
C ILE A 293 14.20 39.58 -7.28
N GLY A 294 15.45 39.08 -7.23
CA GLY A 294 16.44 39.54 -6.23
C GLY A 294 17.53 38.53 -5.84
N ARG A 295 18.60 39.02 -5.19
CA ARG A 295 19.74 38.21 -4.70
C ARG A 295 19.30 37.23 -3.62
N ASN A 296 19.28 35.94 -3.95
CA ASN A 296 19.07 34.86 -3.00
C ASN A 296 20.16 33.81 -3.22
N LEU A 297 20.49 33.04 -2.18
CA LEU A 297 21.39 31.90 -2.29
C LEU A 297 20.81 30.92 -3.32
N ALA A 298 21.46 30.73 -4.47
CA ALA A 298 21.02 29.72 -5.47
C ALA A 298 20.98 28.31 -4.85
N ALA A 299 21.87 28.05 -3.88
CA ALA A 299 21.87 26.83 -3.10
C ALA A 299 20.63 26.67 -2.20
N ALA A 300 20.00 27.76 -1.73
CA ALA A 300 18.74 27.70 -0.99
C ALA A 300 17.55 27.46 -1.94
N ARG A 301 17.48 28.18 -3.07
CA ARG A 301 16.37 28.06 -4.05
C ARG A 301 16.32 26.71 -4.78
N ALA A 302 17.46 26.06 -5.04
CA ALA A 302 17.53 24.74 -5.67
C ALA A 302 17.40 23.56 -4.68
N ARG A 303 17.39 23.85 -3.36
CA ARG A 303 17.19 22.84 -2.30
C ARG A 303 15.73 22.65 -1.94
N ASP A 304 14.88 23.66 -2.17
CA ASP A 304 13.47 23.59 -1.83
C ASP A 304 12.76 22.59 -2.74
N TYR A 305 12.46 21.44 -2.15
CA TYR A 305 11.57 20.44 -2.72
C TYR A 305 10.15 20.87 -2.40
N LEU A 306 9.39 21.24 -3.43
CA LEU A 306 8.13 21.98 -3.31
C LEU A 306 6.92 21.25 -2.68
N PRO A 307 6.81 19.90 -2.61
CA PRO A 307 5.58 19.29 -2.10
C PRO A 307 5.42 19.37 -0.57
N TYR A 308 6.36 19.95 0.17
CA TYR A 308 6.19 20.24 1.61
C TYR A 308 5.73 21.66 1.90
N ILE A 309 5.42 22.44 0.87
CA ILE A 309 5.02 23.85 1.02
C ILE A 309 3.49 24.04 0.94
N GLU A 310 2.72 22.98 1.18
CA GLU A 310 1.25 23.05 1.29
C GLU A 310 0.79 23.97 2.44
N ASP A 311 1.64 24.23 3.44
CA ASP A 311 1.32 25.07 4.60
C ASP A 311 1.97 26.47 4.57
N ALA A 312 2.70 26.87 3.51
CA ALA A 312 3.18 28.26 3.48
C ALA A 312 2.01 29.23 3.22
N PRO A 313 1.82 30.23 4.09
CA PRO A 313 0.69 31.14 4.02
C PRO A 313 0.69 32.04 2.77
N ASP A 314 1.78 32.09 2.01
CA ASP A 314 1.97 32.94 0.82
C ASP A 314 2.04 32.15 -0.50
N CYS A 315 1.56 30.91 -0.54
CA CYS A 315 1.48 30.15 -1.79
C CYS A 315 0.41 30.66 -2.75
N ARG A 316 0.76 30.72 -4.04
CA ARG A 316 -0.17 31.01 -5.16
C ARG A 316 -0.46 29.76 -5.97
N ARG A 317 -1.68 29.62 -6.47
CA ARG A 317 -2.12 28.52 -7.34
C ARG A 317 -1.99 28.92 -8.81
N TYR A 318 -1.53 27.98 -9.63
CA TYR A 318 -1.43 28.12 -11.08
C TYR A 318 -2.15 26.98 -11.78
N ALA A 319 -2.55 27.22 -13.03
CA ALA A 319 -3.21 26.23 -13.87
C ALA A 319 -2.39 24.93 -13.96
N GLY A 320 -3.09 23.80 -13.99
CA GLY A 320 -2.46 22.48 -14.08
C GLY A 320 -1.64 22.30 -15.36
N VAL A 321 -0.50 21.62 -15.24
CA VAL A 321 0.44 21.38 -16.34
C VAL A 321 0.43 19.91 -16.73
N GLU A 322 0.18 19.63 -18.01
CA GLU A 322 0.35 18.29 -18.57
C GLU A 322 1.83 17.93 -18.73
N VAL A 323 2.21 16.76 -18.22
CA VAL A 323 3.55 16.18 -18.35
C VAL A 323 3.41 14.73 -18.80
N GLY A 324 4.04 14.38 -19.92
CA GLY A 324 4.04 13.05 -20.49
C GLY A 324 4.68 11.99 -19.58
N PRO A 325 4.49 10.70 -19.90
CA PRO A 325 4.98 9.59 -19.10
C PRO A 325 6.51 9.54 -19.06
N PHE A 326 7.08 9.26 -17.90
CA PHE A 326 8.53 9.22 -17.67
C PHE A 326 9.29 10.44 -18.22
N SER A 327 8.68 11.63 -18.15
CA SER A 327 9.22 12.86 -18.73
C SER A 327 9.69 13.85 -17.68
N MET A 328 10.56 14.77 -18.12
CA MET A 328 10.89 15.99 -17.42
C MET A 328 10.48 17.20 -18.26
N LYS A 329 9.81 18.17 -17.64
CA LYS A 329 9.31 19.38 -18.27
C LYS A 329 9.82 20.62 -17.55
N ARG A 330 10.40 21.58 -18.27
CA ARG A 330 10.82 22.88 -17.76
C ARG A 330 9.89 23.95 -18.29
N ILE A 331 9.41 24.83 -17.42
CA ILE A 331 8.42 25.85 -17.78
C ILE A 331 8.85 27.20 -17.21
N PRO A 332 9.00 28.24 -18.05
CA PRO A 332 9.30 29.58 -17.56
C PRO A 332 8.19 30.11 -16.66
N PHE A 333 8.51 30.89 -15.61
CA PHE A 333 7.47 31.47 -14.75
C PHE A 333 6.49 32.37 -15.52
N SER A 334 6.95 33.04 -16.56
CA SER A 334 6.14 33.88 -17.45
C SER A 334 5.06 33.11 -18.23
N ARG A 335 5.13 31.77 -18.26
CA ARG A 335 4.15 30.89 -18.91
C ARG A 335 3.15 30.30 -17.91
N LEU A 336 3.39 30.44 -16.60
CA LEU A 336 2.45 29.97 -15.59
C LEU A 336 1.28 30.95 -15.49
N THR A 337 0.06 30.41 -15.46
CA THR A 337 -1.17 31.20 -15.38
C THR A 337 -1.73 31.14 -13.97
N PRO A 338 -1.75 32.24 -13.19
CA PRO A 338 -2.38 32.26 -11.87
C PRO A 338 -3.89 32.03 -11.97
N ILE A 339 -4.44 31.24 -11.04
CA ILE A 339 -5.88 30.86 -11.04
C ILE A 339 -6.65 31.32 -9.79
N ASP A 340 -5.96 31.87 -8.79
CA ASP A 340 -6.58 32.37 -7.56
C ASP A 340 -7.57 33.51 -7.86
N GLY A 341 -8.73 33.50 -7.20
CA GLY A 341 -9.76 34.55 -7.30
C GLY A 341 -10.60 34.54 -8.59
N LYS A 342 -10.42 33.55 -9.46
CA LYS A 342 -11.24 33.34 -10.66
C LYS A 342 -12.36 32.33 -10.41
N LYS A 343 -13.45 32.39 -11.18
CA LYS A 343 -14.55 31.42 -11.08
C LYS A 343 -14.27 30.14 -11.85
N ALA A 344 -14.75 29.01 -11.33
CA ALA A 344 -14.59 27.71 -11.99
C ALA A 344 -15.36 27.69 -13.31
N ALA A 345 -14.65 27.41 -14.41
CA ALA A 345 -15.26 27.43 -15.74
C ALA A 345 -16.33 26.34 -15.87
N GLY A 346 -17.57 26.73 -16.23
CA GLY A 346 -18.66 25.78 -16.44
C GLY A 346 -19.29 25.21 -15.15
N CYS A 347 -18.91 25.72 -13.98
CA CYS A 347 -19.53 25.36 -12.72
C CYS A 347 -20.64 26.36 -12.31
N ARG A 348 -21.70 25.87 -11.70
CA ARG A 348 -22.78 26.67 -11.09
C ARG A 348 -23.17 26.04 -9.75
N VAL A 349 -23.31 26.87 -8.73
CA VAL A 349 -23.70 26.41 -7.40
C VAL A 349 -24.91 27.19 -6.90
N SER A 350 -25.84 26.49 -6.29
CA SER A 350 -26.98 27.01 -5.53
C SER A 350 -27.02 26.33 -4.16
N ASP A 351 -27.99 26.69 -3.33
CA ASP A 351 -28.18 26.07 -2.02
C ASP A 351 -28.61 24.59 -2.13
N GLU A 352 -29.18 24.18 -3.27
CA GLU A 352 -29.74 22.83 -3.47
C GLU A 352 -28.90 21.96 -4.40
N ALA A 353 -28.00 22.55 -5.20
CA ALA A 353 -27.27 21.81 -6.23
C ALA A 353 -25.91 22.43 -6.58
N LEU A 354 -25.02 21.55 -7.05
CA LEU A 354 -23.78 21.92 -7.71
C LEU A 354 -23.73 21.26 -9.10
N ASP A 355 -23.67 22.09 -10.14
CA ASP A 355 -23.44 21.67 -11.50
C ASP A 355 -21.99 21.93 -11.90
N THR A 356 -21.34 20.92 -12.46
CA THR A 356 -20.00 20.98 -13.05
C THR A 356 -20.04 20.44 -14.49
N PRO A 357 -18.94 20.51 -15.27
CA PRO A 357 -18.89 19.89 -16.60
C PRO A 357 -19.12 18.37 -16.57
N PHE A 358 -18.81 17.68 -15.46
CA PHE A 358 -18.87 16.22 -15.36
C PHE A 358 -19.98 15.70 -14.47
N TYR A 359 -20.43 16.50 -13.50
CA TYR A 359 -21.33 16.07 -12.44
C TYR A 359 -22.49 17.03 -12.23
N HIS A 360 -23.66 16.48 -11.94
CA HIS A 360 -24.76 17.18 -11.28
C HIS A 360 -24.89 16.63 -9.86
N VAL A 361 -24.74 17.49 -8.85
CA VAL A 361 -24.66 17.11 -7.44
C VAL A 361 -25.84 17.71 -6.71
N ILE A 362 -26.57 16.89 -5.97
CA ILE A 362 -27.74 17.33 -5.19
C ILE A 362 -27.31 17.47 -3.74
N LEU A 363 -27.64 18.63 -3.15
CA LEU A 363 -27.29 19.04 -1.81
C LEU A 363 -28.54 19.10 -0.93
N ARG A 364 -28.36 18.78 0.36
CA ARG A 364 -29.34 19.10 1.39
C ARG A 364 -29.14 20.56 1.82
N PRO A 365 -30.10 21.47 1.60
CA PRO A 365 -29.88 22.91 1.76
C PRO A 365 -29.46 23.31 3.18
N GLU A 366 -29.98 22.63 4.21
CA GLU A 366 -29.73 22.99 5.60
C GLU A 366 -28.32 22.62 6.08
N THR A 367 -27.70 21.62 5.43
CA THR A 367 -26.44 21.03 5.90
C THR A 367 -25.31 21.08 4.88
N GLY A 368 -25.60 21.39 3.62
CA GLY A 368 -24.66 21.23 2.51
C GLY A 368 -24.27 19.77 2.23
N ARG A 369 -24.97 18.80 2.84
CA ARG A 369 -24.68 17.36 2.68
C ARG A 369 -25.00 16.93 1.26
N ILE A 370 -24.08 16.20 0.63
CA ILE A 370 -24.29 15.61 -0.69
C ILE A 370 -25.16 14.35 -0.53
N VAL A 371 -26.32 14.36 -1.17
CA VAL A 371 -27.29 13.24 -1.16
C VAL A 371 -27.28 12.47 -2.47
N GLN A 372 -26.85 13.09 -3.57
CA GLN A 372 -26.72 12.43 -4.87
C GLN A 372 -25.58 13.06 -5.68
N ILE A 373 -24.89 12.22 -6.44
CA ILE A 373 -23.95 12.65 -7.48
C ILE A 373 -24.35 11.92 -8.77
N GLU A 374 -24.73 12.66 -9.79
CA GLU A 374 -25.03 12.15 -11.12
C GLU A 374 -23.88 12.46 -12.07
N GLU A 375 -23.32 11.43 -12.71
CA GLU A 375 -22.30 11.57 -13.74
C GLU A 375 -22.96 11.88 -15.09
N LYS A 376 -22.64 13.05 -15.66
CA LYS A 376 -23.37 13.62 -16.82
C LYS A 376 -23.15 12.85 -18.12
N LYS A 377 -22.03 12.13 -18.26
CA LYS A 377 -21.70 11.42 -19.49
C LYS A 377 -22.62 10.22 -19.70
N THR A 378 -23.00 9.54 -18.63
CA THR A 378 -23.81 8.32 -18.63
C THR A 378 -25.20 8.54 -18.04
N GLY A 379 -25.42 9.64 -17.31
CA GLY A 379 -26.62 9.88 -16.49
C GLY A 379 -26.67 9.01 -15.24
N ARG A 380 -25.56 8.35 -14.88
CA ARG A 380 -25.53 7.41 -13.75
C ARG A 380 -25.56 8.16 -12.44
N ARG A 381 -26.52 7.80 -11.60
CA ARG A 381 -26.57 8.17 -10.19
C ARG A 381 -25.61 7.29 -9.40
N LEU A 382 -24.67 7.89 -8.69
CA LEU A 382 -23.59 7.18 -7.99
C LEU A 382 -23.98 6.79 -6.57
N LEU A 383 -24.95 7.49 -5.96
CA LEU A 383 -25.28 7.32 -4.54
C LEU A 383 -26.72 6.83 -4.33
N ASP A 384 -26.94 6.08 -3.26
CA ASP A 384 -28.29 5.75 -2.79
C ASP A 384 -28.87 6.90 -1.93
N GLU A 385 -29.90 7.58 -2.46
CA GLU A 385 -30.59 8.66 -1.76
C GLU A 385 -31.39 8.21 -0.53
N ASN A 386 -31.72 6.91 -0.45
CA ASN A 386 -32.49 6.37 0.68
C ASN A 386 -31.59 5.95 1.84
N SER A 387 -30.27 6.01 1.66
CA SER A 387 -29.31 5.71 2.71
C SER A 387 -29.42 6.71 3.86
N GLU A 388 -29.31 6.21 5.10
CA GLU A 388 -29.19 7.07 6.28
C GLU A 388 -27.90 7.91 6.24
N TRP A 389 -26.87 7.40 5.57
CA TRP A 389 -25.55 8.02 5.35
C TRP A 389 -25.49 8.76 4.02
N GLY A 390 -24.70 9.84 3.95
CA GLY A 390 -24.41 10.62 2.75
C GLY A 390 -22.99 10.43 2.26
N PHE A 391 -22.61 11.14 1.19
CA PHE A 391 -21.25 11.05 0.66
C PHE A 391 -20.22 11.65 1.64
N PHE A 392 -19.30 10.80 2.08
CA PHE A 392 -18.29 11.12 3.10
C PHE A 392 -18.90 11.66 4.41
N ASP A 393 -20.04 11.12 4.83
CA ASP A 393 -20.52 11.36 6.19
C ASP A 393 -19.65 10.61 7.21
N LEU A 394 -19.31 11.29 8.31
CA LEU A 394 -18.63 10.70 9.46
C LEU A 394 -19.52 9.65 10.11
N ALA A 395 -18.97 8.47 10.40
CA ALA A 395 -19.56 7.45 11.28
C ALA A 395 -18.54 7.03 12.35
N GLU A 396 -18.85 7.34 13.61
CA GLU A 396 -18.09 6.89 14.77
C GLU A 396 -18.76 5.65 15.36
N GLU A 397 -18.05 4.52 15.35
CA GLU A 397 -18.55 3.21 15.78
C GLU A 397 -17.97 2.83 17.14
N ARG A 398 -18.84 2.59 18.12
CA ARG A 398 -18.48 2.10 19.45
C ARG A 398 -19.29 0.85 19.79
N VAL A 399 -18.84 0.13 20.81
CA VAL A 399 -19.71 -0.87 21.46
C VAL A 399 -20.93 -0.14 22.03
N ASP A 400 -22.11 -0.68 21.76
CA ASP A 400 -23.36 -0.13 22.25
C ASP A 400 -23.51 -0.41 23.76
N ALA A 401 -23.45 0.67 24.54
CA ALA A 401 -23.50 0.63 26.00
C ALA A 401 -24.83 0.08 26.57
N ARG A 402 -25.87 -0.08 25.75
CA ARG A 402 -27.14 -0.71 26.13
C ARG A 402 -27.02 -2.23 26.26
N TYR A 403 -26.04 -2.84 25.59
CA TYR A 403 -25.86 -4.29 25.53
C TYR A 403 -24.60 -4.75 26.27
N GLU A 404 -23.49 -4.03 26.12
CA GLU A 404 -22.18 -4.43 26.64
C GLU A 404 -21.37 -3.22 27.14
N LYS A 405 -20.31 -3.47 27.91
CA LYS A 405 -19.37 -2.40 28.30
C LYS A 405 -18.58 -1.91 27.08
N GLN A 406 -18.18 -0.64 27.10
CA GLN A 406 -17.31 -0.07 26.05
C GLN A 406 -15.85 -0.45 26.29
N GLU A 407 -15.55 -1.75 26.17
CA GLU A 407 -14.24 -2.35 26.39
C GLU A 407 -13.86 -3.24 25.21
N ARG A 408 -12.54 -3.41 24.95
CA ARG A 408 -12.06 -4.25 23.84
C ARG A 408 -12.45 -5.72 24.01
N SER A 409 -12.56 -6.18 25.25
CA SER A 409 -13.05 -7.51 25.62
C SER A 409 -14.49 -7.79 25.19
N SER A 410 -15.31 -6.76 24.97
CA SER A 410 -16.66 -6.92 24.43
C SER A 410 -16.66 -7.23 22.93
N ILE A 411 -15.59 -6.90 22.22
CA ILE A 411 -15.38 -7.23 20.80
C ILE A 411 -14.57 -8.54 20.67
N PHE A 412 -13.53 -8.69 21.49
CA PHE A 412 -12.64 -9.86 21.48
C PHE A 412 -12.26 -10.28 22.91
N PRO A 413 -13.05 -11.15 23.55
CA PRO A 413 -12.77 -11.70 24.89
C PRO A 413 -11.59 -12.69 24.86
N LYS A 414 -10.36 -12.17 24.82
CA LYS A 414 -9.13 -12.95 24.71
C LYS A 414 -9.00 -14.06 25.75
N ASP A 415 -8.84 -15.30 25.27
CA ASP A 415 -8.51 -16.50 26.03
C ASP A 415 -7.26 -17.15 25.40
N VAL A 416 -6.13 -17.07 26.09
CA VAL A 416 -4.82 -17.43 25.53
C VAL A 416 -4.72 -18.92 25.22
N GLU A 417 -5.29 -19.78 26.08
CA GLU A 417 -5.26 -21.23 25.87
C GLU A 417 -6.03 -21.60 24.61
N LYS A 418 -7.25 -21.08 24.45
CA LYS A 418 -8.04 -21.31 23.23
C LYS A 418 -7.33 -20.79 21.97
N LEU A 419 -6.62 -19.67 22.06
CA LEU A 419 -5.84 -19.15 20.94
C LEU A 419 -4.70 -20.11 20.53
N PHE A 420 -4.00 -20.73 21.48
CA PHE A 420 -3.00 -21.76 21.18
C PHE A 420 -3.59 -22.98 20.47
N HIS A 421 -4.87 -23.27 20.69
CA HIS A 421 -5.62 -24.33 20.03
C HIS A 421 -6.33 -23.89 18.74
N SER A 422 -5.97 -22.73 18.18
CA SER A 422 -6.56 -22.20 16.93
C SER A 422 -8.08 -21.93 17.03
N ILE A 423 -8.58 -21.61 18.21
CA ILE A 423 -10.00 -21.30 18.45
C ILE A 423 -10.17 -19.78 18.47
N SER A 424 -10.95 -19.24 17.51
CA SER A 424 -11.27 -17.82 17.45
C SER A 424 -12.02 -17.36 18.71
N GLN A 425 -11.69 -16.15 19.17
CA GLN A 425 -12.32 -15.51 20.33
C GLN A 425 -13.13 -14.26 19.94
N TRP A 426 -13.42 -14.05 18.65
CA TRP A 426 -14.26 -12.93 18.24
C TRP A 426 -15.68 -13.07 18.79
N ASN A 427 -16.21 -11.98 19.36
CA ASN A 427 -17.63 -11.90 19.66
C ASN A 427 -18.37 -11.53 18.38
N HIS A 428 -18.76 -12.52 17.57
CA HIS A 428 -19.42 -12.28 16.28
C HIS A 428 -20.77 -11.57 16.39
N GLU A 429 -21.33 -11.37 17.58
CA GLU A 429 -22.65 -10.78 17.80
C GLU A 429 -22.64 -9.42 18.49
N TRP A 430 -21.45 -8.84 18.72
CA TRP A 430 -21.32 -7.53 19.36
C TRP A 430 -22.18 -6.46 18.65
N LYS A 431 -22.82 -5.60 19.45
CA LYS A 431 -23.73 -4.56 18.97
C LYS A 431 -23.00 -3.21 18.93
N ALA A 432 -23.11 -2.55 17.79
CA ALA A 432 -22.46 -1.27 17.54
C ALA A 432 -23.45 -0.10 17.68
N ASP A 433 -23.01 0.99 18.31
CA ASP A 433 -23.67 2.29 18.25
C ASP A 433 -22.87 3.19 17.29
N ARG A 434 -23.52 3.68 16.24
CA ARG A 434 -22.90 4.48 15.18
C ARG A 434 -23.51 5.87 15.15
N ARG A 435 -22.66 6.89 15.27
CA ARG A 435 -23.11 8.28 15.32
C ARG A 435 -22.29 9.14 14.38
N GLY A 436 -22.95 10.11 13.76
CA GLY A 436 -22.30 11.12 12.92
C GLY A 436 -21.87 12.35 13.71
N ILE A 437 -21.79 13.47 12.99
CA ILE A 437 -21.47 14.77 13.61
C ILE A 437 -22.51 15.14 14.67
N SER A 438 -22.05 15.72 15.78
CA SER A 438 -22.92 16.21 16.85
C SER A 438 -23.37 17.64 16.59
N LYS A 439 -22.57 18.41 15.84
CA LYS A 439 -22.85 19.81 15.50
C LYS A 439 -22.20 20.21 14.19
N LEU A 440 -23.00 20.67 13.23
CA LEU A 440 -22.52 21.44 12.09
C LEU A 440 -22.26 22.88 12.54
N LYS A 441 -21.06 23.42 12.25
CA LYS A 441 -20.69 24.81 12.56
C LYS A 441 -20.99 25.73 11.38
N GLU A 442 -20.53 25.34 10.20
CA GLU A 442 -20.76 26.08 8.96
C GLU A 442 -20.58 25.17 7.74
N HIS A 443 -21.18 25.56 6.63
CA HIS A 443 -20.88 25.02 5.31
C HIS A 443 -20.82 26.19 4.32
N PHE A 444 -19.90 26.14 3.36
CA PHE A 444 -19.72 27.18 2.36
C PHE A 444 -19.01 26.63 1.12
N VAL A 445 -18.93 27.44 0.08
CA VAL A 445 -18.32 27.07 -1.20
C VAL A 445 -17.05 27.89 -1.41
N GLU A 446 -15.97 27.23 -1.80
CA GLU A 446 -14.78 27.87 -2.33
C GLU A 446 -14.65 27.54 -3.82
N GLU A 447 -14.29 28.51 -4.66
CA GLU A 447 -14.02 28.26 -6.08
C GLU A 447 -12.72 28.92 -6.54
N ASN A 448 -12.09 28.31 -7.53
CA ASN A 448 -11.02 28.88 -8.36
C ASN A 448 -11.26 28.52 -9.83
N GLU A 449 -10.43 28.95 -10.78
CA GLU A 449 -10.65 28.71 -12.22
C GLU A 449 -10.86 27.24 -12.61
N GLU A 450 -10.23 26.30 -11.90
CA GLU A 450 -10.22 24.88 -12.25
C GLU A 450 -11.13 24.01 -11.36
N GLU A 451 -11.57 24.49 -10.19
CA GLU A 451 -12.17 23.64 -9.16
C GLU A 451 -13.17 24.40 -8.28
N ILE A 452 -14.18 23.66 -7.81
CA ILE A 452 -15.17 24.10 -6.82
C ILE A 452 -15.21 23.13 -5.65
N ALA A 453 -15.13 23.65 -4.43
CA ALA A 453 -15.06 22.88 -3.21
C ALA A 453 -16.26 23.19 -2.31
N LEU A 454 -17.00 22.14 -1.94
CA LEU A 454 -18.01 22.18 -0.89
C LEU A 454 -17.29 21.92 0.43
N VAL A 455 -17.26 22.93 1.30
CA VAL A 455 -16.53 22.88 2.58
C VAL A 455 -17.54 22.84 3.70
N SER A 456 -17.42 21.85 4.59
CA SER A 456 -18.20 21.78 5.82
C SER A 456 -17.26 21.73 7.03
N ARG A 457 -17.62 22.46 8.09
CA ARG A 457 -16.95 22.41 9.39
C ARG A 457 -17.92 21.94 10.45
N ALA A 458 -17.54 20.91 11.19
CA ALA A 458 -18.36 20.27 12.20
C ALA A 458 -17.56 19.95 13.47
N ALA A 459 -18.26 19.39 14.45
CA ALA A 459 -17.71 18.70 15.61
C ALA A 459 -18.50 17.41 15.85
N SER A 460 -17.92 16.47 16.55
CA SER A 460 -18.52 15.18 16.88
C SER A 460 -18.14 14.76 18.30
N GLN A 461 -18.48 13.53 18.70
CA GLN A 461 -18.09 13.02 20.01
C GLN A 461 -16.57 12.76 20.08
N SER A 462 -15.92 12.30 19.01
CA SER A 462 -14.45 12.13 18.99
C SER A 462 -13.69 13.35 18.45
N MET A 463 -14.33 14.32 17.78
CA MET A 463 -13.64 15.42 17.09
C MET A 463 -14.00 16.79 17.67
N GLU A 464 -12.98 17.54 18.12
CA GLU A 464 -13.12 18.94 18.52
C GLU A 464 -13.52 19.82 17.33
N TRP A 465 -12.93 19.51 16.17
CA TRP A 465 -13.36 20.01 14.88
C TRP A 465 -13.04 18.98 13.79
N LEU A 466 -13.90 18.98 12.77
CA LEU A 466 -13.76 18.26 11.52
C LEU A 466 -14.02 19.27 10.39
N GLU A 467 -13.15 19.31 9.40
CA GLU A 467 -13.34 20.00 8.13
C GLU A 467 -13.34 18.95 7.01
N THR A 468 -14.42 18.90 6.25
CA THR A 468 -14.54 18.06 5.04
C THR A 468 -14.61 18.99 3.84
N ARG A 469 -13.69 18.82 2.90
CA ARG A 469 -13.66 19.57 1.63
C ARG A 469 -13.89 18.58 0.49
N THR A 470 -15.07 18.64 -0.14
CA THR A 470 -15.39 17.84 -1.33
C THR A 470 -15.20 18.70 -2.56
N ILE A 471 -14.18 18.38 -3.35
CA ILE A 471 -13.67 19.19 -4.45
C ILE A 471 -14.03 18.52 -5.78
N PHE A 472 -14.75 19.25 -6.62
CA PHE A 472 -15.08 18.85 -7.98
C PHE A 472 -14.21 19.63 -8.97
N SER A 473 -13.57 18.92 -9.89
CA SER A 473 -12.78 19.55 -10.94
C SER A 473 -13.65 19.99 -12.11
N ALA A 474 -13.36 21.17 -12.65
CA ALA A 474 -13.89 21.67 -13.92
C ALA A 474 -13.12 21.13 -15.13
N ALA A 475 -11.93 20.53 -14.91
CA ALA A 475 -11.05 20.05 -15.98
C ALA A 475 -11.04 18.53 -16.12
N GLU A 476 -11.33 17.78 -15.04
CA GLU A 476 -11.24 16.32 -15.03
C GLU A 476 -12.44 15.69 -14.30
N PRO A 477 -12.94 14.51 -14.73
CA PRO A 477 -14.05 13.82 -14.08
C PRO A 477 -13.59 13.11 -12.79
N VAL A 478 -13.08 13.87 -11.81
CA VAL A 478 -12.63 13.35 -10.51
C VAL A 478 -13.22 14.15 -9.37
N ILE A 479 -13.59 13.46 -8.29
CA ILE A 479 -14.10 14.05 -7.05
C ILE A 479 -13.03 13.81 -5.98
N ARG A 480 -12.50 14.87 -5.37
CA ARG A 480 -11.49 14.75 -4.32
C ARG A 480 -12.10 15.09 -2.98
N VAL A 481 -11.68 14.39 -1.94
CA VAL A 481 -12.09 14.67 -0.58
C VAL A 481 -10.85 14.90 0.26
N GLU A 482 -10.78 16.07 0.87
CA GLU A 482 -9.77 16.39 1.87
C GLU A 482 -10.45 16.47 3.24
N LEU A 483 -9.93 15.70 4.19
CA LEU A 483 -10.39 15.66 5.56
C LEU A 483 -9.32 16.28 6.43
N GLY A 484 -9.67 17.30 7.20
CA GLY A 484 -8.85 17.82 8.29
C GLY A 484 -9.60 17.67 9.61
N MET A 485 -8.95 17.20 10.67
CA MET A 485 -9.62 17.04 11.97
C MET A 485 -8.65 17.20 13.14
N LYS A 486 -9.21 17.51 14.31
CA LYS A 486 -8.52 17.38 15.61
C LYS A 486 -9.29 16.39 16.48
N LYS A 487 -8.76 15.17 16.58
CA LYS A 487 -9.32 14.10 17.38
C LYS A 487 -8.99 14.31 18.86
N MET A 488 -9.98 14.11 19.71
CA MET A 488 -9.84 14.17 21.16
C MET A 488 -9.33 12.83 21.72
N PRO A 489 -8.68 12.84 22.89
CA PRO A 489 -8.29 11.60 23.58
C PRO A 489 -9.50 10.75 23.94
N GLU A 490 -9.44 9.48 23.56
CA GLU A 490 -10.47 8.47 23.82
C GLU A 490 -9.80 7.09 23.90
N THR A 491 -9.88 6.43 25.05
CA THR A 491 -9.24 5.12 25.30
C THR A 491 -10.18 3.93 25.16
N ALA A 492 -11.50 4.19 25.22
CA ALA A 492 -12.54 3.24 24.87
C ALA A 492 -12.46 2.88 23.37
N PRO A 493 -12.83 1.65 22.97
CA PRO A 493 -12.76 1.21 21.58
C PRO A 493 -13.71 2.04 20.70
N VAL A 494 -13.16 2.68 19.68
CA VAL A 494 -13.84 3.50 18.68
C VAL A 494 -13.22 3.29 17.30
N GLY A 495 -14.07 3.18 16.29
CA GLY A 495 -13.72 3.20 14.87
C GLY A 495 -14.28 4.46 14.21
N ILE A 496 -13.51 5.09 13.33
CA ILE A 496 -13.85 6.33 12.65
C ILE A 496 -13.87 6.06 11.15
N TYR A 497 -15.07 6.09 10.57
CA TYR A 497 -15.32 5.81 9.17
C TYR A 497 -15.89 7.04 8.46
N PHE A 498 -15.68 7.10 7.14
CA PHE A 498 -16.39 8.00 6.25
C PHE A 498 -17.13 7.16 5.21
N THR A 499 -18.41 7.43 5.06
CA THR A 499 -19.35 6.55 4.35
C THR A 499 -19.51 6.96 2.88
N ILE A 500 -19.68 5.98 1.99
CA ILE A 500 -19.99 6.21 0.58
C ILE A 500 -21.14 5.25 0.21
N PRO A 501 -22.40 5.71 0.24
CA PRO A 501 -23.55 4.86 -0.04
C PRO A 501 -23.75 4.69 -1.53
N LEU A 502 -23.20 3.63 -2.13
CA LEU A 502 -23.18 3.47 -3.58
C LEU A 502 -24.53 3.01 -4.11
N ALA A 503 -24.98 3.57 -5.24
CA ALA A 503 -26.11 3.04 -6.01
C ALA A 503 -25.63 1.94 -6.96
N LEU A 504 -25.48 0.72 -6.43
CA LEU A 504 -25.20 -0.50 -7.19
C LEU A 504 -26.36 -1.49 -7.09
N SER A 505 -26.53 -2.29 -8.13
CA SER A 505 -27.44 -3.43 -8.14
C SER A 505 -26.99 -4.52 -7.15
N GLU A 506 -27.86 -5.50 -6.89
CA GLU A 506 -27.42 -6.75 -6.22
C GLU A 506 -26.35 -7.45 -7.07
N ASP A 507 -25.58 -8.35 -6.45
CA ASP A 507 -24.50 -9.09 -7.11
C ASP A 507 -23.37 -8.21 -7.67
N TRP A 508 -23.18 -7.01 -7.09
CA TRP A 508 -22.04 -6.15 -7.39
C TRP A 508 -20.70 -6.85 -7.13
N ASP A 509 -19.68 -6.32 -7.79
CA ASP A 509 -18.31 -6.83 -7.75
C ASP A 509 -17.36 -5.82 -7.09
N CYS A 510 -16.24 -6.31 -6.58
CA CYS A 510 -15.24 -5.52 -5.90
C CYS A 510 -13.82 -6.01 -6.23
N VAL A 511 -12.97 -5.08 -6.66
CA VAL A 511 -11.57 -5.32 -6.94
C VAL A 511 -10.73 -4.29 -6.20
N TYR A 512 -9.76 -4.75 -5.42
CA TYR A 512 -8.80 -3.92 -4.69
C TYR A 512 -7.37 -4.27 -5.10
N ASP A 513 -6.38 -3.44 -4.77
CA ASP A 513 -4.98 -3.77 -5.01
C ASP A 513 -4.18 -4.02 -3.73
N THR A 514 -3.30 -5.02 -3.78
CA THR A 514 -2.28 -5.32 -2.77
C THR A 514 -0.92 -5.34 -3.46
N MET A 515 -0.02 -4.44 -3.04
CA MET A 515 1.35 -4.38 -3.56
C MET A 515 1.41 -4.34 -5.10
N ASP A 516 0.68 -3.38 -5.69
CA ASP A 516 0.46 -3.18 -7.13
C ASP A 516 -0.23 -4.37 -7.89
N THR A 517 -0.69 -5.43 -7.22
CA THR A 517 -1.48 -6.53 -7.81
C THR A 517 -2.96 -6.38 -7.49
N PHE A 518 -3.82 -6.44 -8.51
CA PHE A 518 -5.28 -6.40 -8.32
C PHE A 518 -5.86 -7.77 -7.97
N VAL A 519 -6.75 -7.75 -6.97
CA VAL A 519 -7.39 -8.89 -6.32
C VAL A 519 -8.89 -8.68 -6.33
N ARG A 520 -9.64 -9.64 -6.87
CA ARG A 520 -11.10 -9.67 -6.79
C ARG A 520 -11.56 -10.21 -5.44
N LEU A 521 -12.34 -9.42 -4.71
CA LEU A 521 -12.84 -9.73 -3.37
C LEU A 521 -13.60 -11.07 -3.38
N ASP A 522 -13.36 -11.90 -2.37
CA ASP A 522 -13.86 -13.27 -2.21
C ASP A 522 -13.29 -14.30 -3.21
N GLU A 523 -13.24 -13.98 -4.51
CA GLU A 523 -12.83 -14.89 -5.59
C GLU A 523 -11.32 -15.15 -5.62
N GLU A 524 -10.51 -14.13 -5.38
CA GLU A 524 -9.04 -14.18 -5.47
C GLU A 524 -8.36 -14.07 -4.09
N GLN A 525 -9.01 -14.60 -3.06
CA GLN A 525 -8.49 -14.65 -1.69
C GLN A 525 -8.38 -16.10 -1.20
N LEU A 526 -7.28 -16.43 -0.53
CA LEU A 526 -7.06 -17.78 -0.01
C LEU A 526 -8.04 -18.13 1.12
N GLY A 527 -8.68 -19.29 1.06
CA GLY A 527 -9.36 -19.94 2.20
C GLY A 527 -10.06 -18.97 3.18
N ASN A 528 -9.85 -19.20 4.49
CA ASN A 528 -10.38 -18.35 5.56
C ASN A 528 -9.41 -17.21 5.94
N VAL A 529 -9.31 -16.20 5.08
CA VAL A 529 -8.57 -14.94 5.32
C VAL A 529 -9.52 -13.76 5.56
N CYS A 530 -8.96 -12.62 5.96
CA CYS A 530 -9.75 -11.45 6.32
C CYS A 530 -10.57 -10.92 5.13
N ARG A 531 -11.87 -10.77 5.35
CA ARG A 531 -12.81 -10.11 4.45
C ARG A 531 -13.53 -8.93 5.09
N ASP A 532 -13.47 -8.84 6.42
CA ASP A 532 -14.14 -7.81 7.21
C ASP A 532 -13.59 -6.40 6.93
N TYR A 533 -12.38 -6.30 6.39
CA TYR A 533 -11.78 -5.04 5.97
C TYR A 533 -10.59 -5.34 5.06
N LEU A 534 -10.24 -4.36 4.24
CA LEU A 534 -9.14 -4.43 3.30
C LEU A 534 -8.18 -3.29 3.59
N THR A 535 -6.89 -3.55 3.44
CA THR A 535 -5.86 -2.51 3.35
C THR A 535 -5.36 -2.47 1.93
N VAL A 536 -5.75 -1.43 1.19
CA VAL A 536 -5.36 -1.28 -0.21
C VAL A 536 -3.98 -0.65 -0.32
N ASP A 537 -3.20 -1.06 -1.33
CA ASP A 537 -1.97 -0.31 -1.65
C ASP A 537 -2.35 1.05 -2.23
N ARG A 538 -3.33 1.12 -3.13
CA ARG A 538 -3.73 2.39 -3.77
C ARG A 538 -5.23 2.61 -3.85
N THR A 539 -6.00 1.59 -4.19
CA THR A 539 -7.38 1.73 -4.67
C THR A 539 -8.26 0.53 -4.31
N ILE A 540 -9.55 0.82 -4.21
CA ILE A 540 -10.63 -0.16 -4.26
C ILE A 540 -11.65 0.29 -5.30
N SER A 541 -12.21 -0.65 -6.05
CA SER A 541 -13.26 -0.40 -7.04
C SER A 541 -14.47 -1.27 -6.76
N MET A 542 -15.65 -0.68 -6.74
CA MET A 542 -16.93 -1.38 -6.57
C MET A 542 -17.87 -1.02 -7.72
N PHE A 543 -18.46 -2.03 -8.36
CA PHE A 543 -19.19 -1.85 -9.61
C PHE A 543 -20.22 -2.95 -9.87
N ASP A 544 -21.17 -2.66 -10.76
CA ASP A 544 -22.10 -3.63 -11.35
C ASP A 544 -21.97 -3.62 -12.88
N GLU A 545 -22.86 -4.32 -13.58
CA GLU A 545 -22.84 -4.40 -15.06
C GLU A 545 -22.98 -3.03 -15.76
N LYS A 546 -23.44 -2.00 -15.05
CA LYS A 546 -23.62 -0.64 -15.59
C LYS A 546 -22.42 0.25 -15.33
N GLY A 547 -21.37 -0.26 -14.67
CA GLY A 547 -20.19 0.48 -14.19
C GLY A 547 -20.14 0.67 -12.68
N GLY A 548 -19.30 1.59 -12.22
CA GLY A 548 -19.10 1.83 -10.80
C GLY A 548 -18.08 2.92 -10.50
N VAL A 549 -17.38 2.78 -9.37
CA VAL A 549 -16.43 3.78 -8.89
C VAL A 549 -15.13 3.15 -8.42
N THR A 550 -14.03 3.86 -8.62
CA THR A 550 -12.73 3.61 -7.98
C THR A 550 -12.49 4.67 -6.92
N LEU A 551 -12.25 4.24 -5.67
CA LEU A 551 -11.77 5.08 -4.58
C LEU A 551 -10.26 4.90 -4.44
N ALA A 552 -9.51 5.99 -4.62
CA ALA A 552 -8.09 6.06 -4.36
C ALA A 552 -7.80 6.54 -2.93
N CYS A 553 -6.85 5.87 -2.29
CA CYS A 553 -6.52 5.97 -0.87
C CYS A 553 -5.04 6.37 -0.66
N PRO A 554 -4.62 7.59 -1.05
CA PRO A 554 -3.22 8.00 -0.95
C PRO A 554 -2.72 8.09 0.50
N ASP A 555 -3.59 8.46 1.45
CA ASP A 555 -3.19 8.74 2.84
C ASP A 555 -3.66 7.67 3.84
N ALA A 556 -4.91 7.20 3.75
CA ALA A 556 -5.51 6.20 4.64
C ALA A 556 -6.02 4.99 3.83
N PRO A 557 -5.37 3.82 3.93
CA PRO A 557 -5.57 2.68 3.03
C PRO A 557 -6.68 1.70 3.45
N MET A 558 -7.25 1.86 4.64
CA MET A 558 -8.22 0.91 5.16
C MET A 558 -9.62 1.20 4.65
N VAL A 559 -10.31 0.14 4.22
CA VAL A 559 -11.67 0.22 3.71
C VAL A 559 -12.50 -1.00 4.11
N GLN A 560 -13.83 -0.85 4.13
CA GLN A 560 -14.76 -1.98 4.14
C GLN A 560 -15.68 -1.89 2.93
N ALA A 561 -15.94 -3.03 2.29
CA ALA A 561 -16.87 -3.15 1.18
C ALA A 561 -18.16 -3.84 1.65
N GLY A 562 -19.31 -3.34 1.19
CA GLY A 562 -20.62 -3.91 1.45
C GLY A 562 -21.35 -3.21 2.59
N ASP A 563 -20.84 -3.28 3.81
CA ASP A 563 -21.45 -2.71 5.02
C ASP A 563 -20.43 -2.64 6.17
N PHE A 564 -20.85 -2.20 7.36
CA PHE A 564 -20.09 -2.31 8.60
C PHE A 564 -20.11 -3.74 9.13
N HIS A 565 -18.96 -4.41 9.14
CA HIS A 565 -18.86 -5.81 9.56
C HIS A 565 -17.55 -6.16 10.29
N PHE A 566 -16.99 -5.22 11.05
CA PHE A 566 -15.78 -5.47 11.84
C PHE A 566 -15.99 -6.60 12.88
N GLY A 567 -15.10 -7.61 12.85
CA GLY A 567 -15.07 -8.68 13.84
C GLY A 567 -16.15 -9.76 13.64
N ARG A 568 -16.61 -9.95 12.40
CA ARG A 568 -17.59 -10.98 12.01
C ARG A 568 -16.93 -12.25 11.46
N GLU A 569 -15.66 -12.17 11.08
CA GLU A 569 -14.93 -13.26 10.42
C GLU A 569 -15.65 -13.78 9.17
N ASN A 570 -16.09 -12.86 8.32
CA ASN A 570 -16.84 -13.22 7.12
C ASN A 570 -16.03 -14.15 6.23
N ARG A 571 -16.68 -15.23 5.77
CA ARG A 571 -16.14 -16.11 4.72
C ARG A 571 -16.43 -15.59 3.31
N ARG A 572 -17.41 -14.70 3.20
CA ARG A 572 -17.80 -14.01 1.97
C ARG A 572 -18.50 -12.71 2.34
N ILE A 573 -18.27 -11.64 1.59
CA ILE A 573 -19.04 -10.40 1.75
C ILE A 573 -20.37 -10.48 0.98
N GLU A 574 -21.47 -10.11 1.63
CA GLU A 574 -22.79 -10.18 1.01
C GLU A 574 -22.98 -9.08 -0.05
N ARG A 575 -23.50 -9.45 -1.23
CA ARG A 575 -23.67 -8.54 -2.39
C ARG A 575 -25.07 -7.93 -2.44
N ARG A 576 -25.50 -7.31 -1.34
CA ARG A 576 -26.79 -6.61 -1.26
C ARG A 576 -26.80 -5.37 -2.14
N LYS A 577 -28.00 -5.01 -2.62
CA LYS A 577 -28.24 -3.77 -3.34
C LYS A 577 -27.82 -2.57 -2.49
N ASN A 578 -27.33 -1.54 -3.17
CA ASN A 578 -26.92 -0.27 -2.56
C ASN A 578 -25.90 -0.43 -1.42
N PRO A 579 -24.72 -1.04 -1.68
CA PRO A 579 -23.73 -1.28 -0.64
C PRO A 579 -23.08 0.00 -0.15
N LEU A 580 -22.57 -0.04 1.08
CA LEU A 580 -21.63 0.95 1.58
C LEU A 580 -20.21 0.62 1.10
N LEU A 581 -19.48 1.64 0.69
CA LEU A 581 -18.03 1.65 0.70
C LEU A 581 -17.57 2.55 1.85
N LEU A 582 -16.81 2.00 2.79
CA LEU A 582 -16.41 2.70 4.00
C LEU A 582 -14.92 3.03 3.93
N ALA A 583 -14.57 4.30 4.00
CA ALA A 583 -13.21 4.77 4.19
C ALA A 583 -12.88 4.79 5.70
N TRP A 584 -12.02 3.88 6.15
CA TRP A 584 -11.73 3.69 7.57
C TRP A 584 -10.45 4.43 7.97
N VAL A 585 -10.59 5.65 8.49
CA VAL A 585 -9.44 6.56 8.70
C VAL A 585 -8.69 6.31 10.00
N SER A 586 -9.36 5.83 11.05
CA SER A 586 -8.76 5.64 12.37
C SER A 586 -9.57 4.65 13.22
N ASN A 587 -8.89 3.89 14.08
CA ASN A 587 -9.51 3.15 15.17
C ASN A 587 -8.53 2.96 16.33
N ASN A 588 -9.02 2.56 17.49
CA ASN A 588 -8.20 2.05 18.59
C ASN A 588 -8.70 0.70 19.11
N TYR A 589 -9.28 -0.14 18.24
CA TYR A 589 -9.81 -1.46 18.62
C TYR A 589 -8.72 -2.43 19.09
N TRP A 590 -7.50 -2.19 18.65
CA TRP A 590 -6.36 -3.02 18.97
C TRP A 590 -6.00 -2.96 20.47
N ASP A 591 -5.68 -4.11 21.08
CA ASP A 591 -5.48 -4.28 22.53
C ASP A 591 -4.01 -4.46 22.97
N THR A 592 -3.07 -4.67 22.05
CA THR A 592 -1.62 -4.83 22.31
C THR A 592 -0.75 -3.97 21.38
N ASN A 593 0.50 -3.64 21.72
CA ASN A 593 1.48 -2.99 20.81
C ASN A 593 1.18 -1.57 20.28
N PHE A 594 -0.06 -1.07 20.37
CA PHE A 594 -0.47 0.28 19.96
C PHE A 594 -0.92 1.12 21.16
N ALA A 595 -0.86 2.44 21.01
CA ALA A 595 -1.40 3.36 22.01
C ALA A 595 -2.93 3.19 22.13
N ALA A 596 -3.44 3.18 23.37
CA ALA A 596 -4.88 3.05 23.62
C ALA A 596 -5.71 4.22 23.06
N SER A 597 -5.07 5.36 22.76
CA SER A 597 -5.66 6.46 22.04
C SER A 597 -4.62 7.11 21.11
N GLN A 598 -5.09 7.58 19.96
CA GLN A 598 -4.35 8.53 19.14
C GLN A 598 -5.20 9.78 18.95
N ASP A 599 -4.77 10.88 19.57
CA ASP A 599 -5.39 12.19 19.52
C ASP A 599 -4.54 13.19 18.72
N GLY A 600 -5.07 14.39 18.53
CA GLY A 600 -4.39 15.48 17.83
C GLY A 600 -4.85 15.67 16.39
N ARG A 601 -4.04 16.41 15.61
CA ARG A 601 -4.41 16.83 14.24
C ARG A 601 -4.12 15.71 13.24
N LEU A 602 -5.14 15.37 12.46
CA LEU A 602 -5.08 14.37 11.40
C LEU A 602 -5.58 14.98 10.09
N ASN A 603 -4.96 14.61 8.97
CA ASN A 603 -5.42 15.02 7.64
C ASN A 603 -5.36 13.82 6.69
N PHE A 604 -6.37 13.66 5.84
CA PHE A 604 -6.45 12.56 4.88
C PHE A 604 -7.00 13.05 3.54
N ARG A 605 -6.63 12.36 2.47
CA ARG A 605 -7.11 12.62 1.12
C ARG A 605 -7.64 11.33 0.51
N TYR A 606 -8.70 11.49 -0.28
CA TYR A 606 -9.28 10.46 -1.13
C TYR A 606 -9.62 11.06 -2.50
N GLU A 607 -9.59 10.24 -3.55
CA GLU A 607 -10.12 10.63 -4.86
C GLU A 607 -11.09 9.54 -5.36
N LEU A 608 -12.27 9.93 -5.82
CA LEU A 608 -13.27 9.04 -6.39
C LEU A 608 -13.38 9.31 -7.90
N THR A 609 -13.31 8.25 -8.70
CA THR A 609 -13.46 8.32 -10.16
C THR A 609 -14.50 7.29 -10.62
N PRO A 610 -15.61 7.70 -11.27
CA PRO A 610 -16.57 6.77 -11.84
C PRO A 610 -16.04 6.17 -13.15
N PHE A 611 -16.53 4.99 -13.49
CA PHE A 611 -16.23 4.31 -14.75
C PHE A 611 -17.43 3.51 -15.27
N VAL A 612 -17.42 3.23 -16.57
CA VAL A 612 -18.42 2.36 -17.23
C VAL A 612 -18.01 0.90 -17.17
N GLU A 613 -16.73 0.62 -17.41
CA GLU A 613 -16.15 -0.71 -17.32
C GLU A 613 -14.88 -0.64 -16.46
N PHE A 614 -14.68 -1.66 -15.63
CA PHE A 614 -13.51 -1.72 -14.77
C PHE A 614 -12.25 -2.06 -15.59
N ASP A 615 -11.24 -1.19 -15.52
CA ASP A 615 -9.91 -1.41 -16.10
C ASP A 615 -8.84 -1.25 -15.01
N LYS A 616 -8.02 -2.30 -14.83
CA LYS A 616 -6.95 -2.34 -13.82
C LYS A 616 -5.90 -1.24 -14.01
N LYS A 617 -5.56 -0.86 -15.25
CA LYS A 617 -4.61 0.23 -15.53
C LYS A 617 -5.19 1.57 -15.14
N GLU A 618 -6.47 1.81 -15.41
CA GLU A 618 -7.10 3.09 -15.04
C GLU A 618 -7.29 3.19 -13.52
N ALA A 619 -7.61 2.08 -12.82
CA ALA A 619 -7.57 2.04 -11.36
C ALA A 619 -6.15 2.31 -10.83
N TYR A 620 -5.12 1.68 -11.41
CA TYR A 620 -3.72 1.93 -11.07
C TYR A 620 -3.33 3.39 -11.29
N ARG A 621 -3.76 3.98 -12.40
CA ARG A 621 -3.56 5.39 -12.74
C ARG A 621 -4.23 6.33 -11.74
N ALA A 622 -5.48 6.05 -11.35
CA ALA A 622 -6.20 6.82 -10.34
C ALA A 622 -5.45 6.83 -9.01
N GLY A 623 -4.98 5.66 -8.58
CA GLY A 623 -4.14 5.51 -7.39
C GLY A 623 -2.82 6.29 -7.45
N LEU A 624 -2.12 6.25 -8.60
CA LEU A 624 -0.91 7.03 -8.80
C LEU A 624 -1.17 8.54 -8.79
N LYS A 625 -2.25 8.99 -9.42
CA LYS A 625 -2.63 10.40 -9.52
C LYS A 625 -2.98 10.99 -8.15
N ALA A 626 -3.79 10.28 -7.36
CA ALA A 626 -4.16 10.69 -6.01
C ALA A 626 -2.95 10.82 -5.07
N ALA A 627 -1.87 10.08 -5.34
CA ALA A 627 -0.62 10.14 -4.60
C ALA A 627 0.29 11.34 -4.97
N ASP A 628 -0.11 12.19 -5.93
CA ASP A 628 0.64 13.33 -6.47
C ASP A 628 2.10 12.96 -6.83
N PRO A 629 2.30 12.19 -7.92
CA PRO A 629 3.52 11.43 -8.11
C PRO A 629 4.65 12.26 -8.74
N CYS A 630 4.39 13.44 -9.30
CA CYS A 630 5.45 14.22 -9.91
C CYS A 630 6.34 14.87 -8.84
N ALA A 631 7.59 15.12 -9.21
CA ALA A 631 8.50 15.98 -8.45
C ALA A 631 8.49 17.38 -9.06
N VAL A 632 8.25 18.41 -8.25
CA VAL A 632 8.30 19.82 -8.68
C VAL A 632 9.48 20.51 -7.98
N GLY A 633 10.29 21.22 -8.75
CA GLY A 633 11.44 21.97 -8.25
C GLY A 633 11.77 23.19 -9.11
N ALA A 634 12.84 23.89 -8.75
CA ALA A 634 13.31 25.05 -9.49
C ALA A 634 14.02 24.70 -10.81
N ALA A 635 13.72 25.40 -11.90
CA ALA A 635 14.54 25.42 -13.11
C ALA A 635 15.36 26.73 -13.13
N ILE A 636 16.67 26.61 -12.87
CA ILE A 636 17.58 27.77 -12.78
C ILE A 636 17.68 28.50 -14.13
N ARG A 637 17.75 27.74 -15.23
CA ARG A 637 17.76 28.26 -16.61
C ARG A 637 16.65 27.59 -17.42
N CYS A 638 15.71 28.40 -17.89
CA CYS A 638 14.48 28.02 -18.57
C CYS A 638 13.99 29.18 -19.45
N PRO A 639 14.70 29.53 -20.53
CA PRO A 639 14.30 30.62 -21.43
C PRO A 639 13.03 30.29 -22.21
N GLU A 640 12.78 29.00 -22.43
CA GLU A 640 11.62 28.46 -23.13
C GLU A 640 11.09 27.20 -22.46
N GLU A 641 9.85 26.86 -22.76
CA GLU A 641 9.23 25.62 -22.31
C GLU A 641 9.82 24.42 -23.07
N THR A 642 10.28 23.41 -22.34
CA THR A 642 10.84 22.20 -22.93
C THR A 642 10.33 20.96 -22.22
N GLU A 643 10.10 19.89 -22.97
CA GLU A 643 9.72 18.60 -22.41
C GLU A 643 10.57 17.49 -23.03
N ARG A 644 11.06 16.58 -22.18
CA ARG A 644 11.92 15.48 -22.59
C ARG A 644 11.51 14.20 -21.90
N GLN A 645 11.10 13.21 -22.67
CA GLN A 645 10.84 11.86 -22.18
C GLN A 645 12.15 11.09 -21.97
N LEU A 646 12.30 10.47 -20.80
CA LEU A 646 13.51 9.80 -20.33
C LEU A 646 13.48 8.29 -20.61
N LEU A 647 12.30 7.68 -20.50
CA LEU A 647 12.03 6.29 -20.81
C LEU A 647 10.75 6.18 -21.66
N PHE A 648 10.81 5.34 -22.67
CA PHE A 648 9.69 5.03 -23.53
C PHE A 648 9.38 3.54 -23.40
N CYS A 649 8.11 3.23 -23.17
CA CYS A 649 7.59 1.87 -23.16
C CYS A 649 6.39 1.83 -24.09
N GLU A 650 6.44 0.95 -25.09
CA GLU A 650 5.33 0.74 -26.02
C GLU A 650 4.84 -0.70 -25.89
N SER A 651 3.65 -0.85 -25.34
CA SER A 651 2.91 -2.11 -25.28
C SER A 651 2.34 -2.44 -26.66
N LYS A 652 2.46 -3.68 -27.13
CA LYS A 652 2.08 -4.11 -28.49
C LYS A 652 0.77 -4.91 -28.56
N GLY A 653 0.11 -5.15 -27.44
CA GLY A 653 -1.23 -5.72 -27.39
C GLY A 653 -2.30 -4.68 -27.66
N GLU A 654 -3.50 -5.17 -27.93
CA GLU A 654 -4.69 -4.37 -28.26
C GLU A 654 -5.00 -3.36 -27.14
N ASP A 655 -5.07 -3.86 -25.90
CA ASP A 655 -5.39 -3.05 -24.72
C ASP A 655 -4.17 -2.37 -24.08
N LYS A 656 -2.95 -2.63 -24.56
CA LYS A 656 -1.71 -2.03 -24.06
C LYS A 656 -1.50 -2.23 -22.55
N ASN A 657 -1.51 -3.48 -22.07
CA ASN A 657 -1.53 -3.81 -20.65
C ASN A 657 -0.17 -3.82 -19.95
N VAL A 658 0.93 -3.65 -20.69
CA VAL A 658 2.30 -3.80 -20.18
C VAL A 658 2.96 -2.45 -19.95
N MET A 659 3.44 -2.21 -18.73
CA MET A 659 4.12 -0.97 -18.38
C MET A 659 5.16 -1.12 -17.27
N PRO A 660 6.17 -0.23 -17.22
CA PRO A 660 7.11 -0.18 -16.11
C PRO A 660 6.42 0.34 -14.84
N VAL A 661 6.52 -0.42 -13.76
CA VAL A 661 5.97 -0.09 -12.43
C VAL A 661 7.06 0.25 -11.40
N LEU A 662 8.30 -0.20 -11.66
CA LEU A 662 9.51 0.05 -10.87
C LEU A 662 10.67 0.45 -11.77
N ILE A 663 11.37 1.53 -11.43
CA ILE A 663 12.60 1.96 -12.11
C ILE A 663 13.59 2.45 -11.04
N ARG A 664 14.79 1.87 -11.02
CA ARG A 664 15.86 2.27 -10.11
C ARG A 664 17.24 1.96 -10.70
N PRO A 665 18.34 2.50 -10.15
CA PRO A 665 19.67 2.04 -10.47
C PRO A 665 19.87 0.57 -10.06
N GLN A 666 20.68 -0.17 -10.83
CA GLN A 666 21.16 -1.50 -10.45
C GLN A 666 22.01 -1.44 -9.17
N TYR A 667 22.03 -2.53 -8.39
CA TYR A 667 22.78 -2.62 -7.13
C TYR A 667 24.29 -2.43 -7.31
N ASP A 668 24.83 -2.92 -8.43
CA ASP A 668 26.23 -2.74 -8.81
C ASP A 668 26.55 -1.34 -9.39
N GLY A 669 25.53 -0.46 -9.45
CA GLY A 669 25.62 0.90 -10.00
C GLY A 669 25.71 0.96 -11.52
N LYS A 670 25.59 -0.17 -12.24
CA LYS A 670 25.77 -0.26 -13.71
C LYS A 670 24.44 -0.53 -14.41
N GLY A 671 23.79 0.54 -14.84
CA GLY A 671 22.52 0.48 -15.57
C GLY A 671 21.30 0.57 -14.67
N LEU A 672 20.13 0.21 -15.20
CA LEU A 672 18.84 0.26 -14.52
C LEU A 672 18.31 -1.12 -14.20
N LEU A 673 17.60 -1.26 -13.08
CA LEU A 673 16.65 -2.33 -12.82
C LEU A 673 15.25 -1.79 -13.10
N ILE A 674 14.54 -2.43 -14.01
CA ILE A 674 13.16 -2.06 -14.38
C ILE A 674 12.26 -3.26 -14.09
N GLY A 675 11.23 -3.05 -13.26
CA GLY A 675 10.13 -3.99 -13.09
C GLY A 675 9.01 -3.62 -14.05
N VAL A 676 8.65 -4.55 -14.94
CA VAL A 676 7.59 -4.39 -15.94
C VAL A 676 6.45 -5.32 -15.59
N MET A 677 5.25 -4.77 -15.44
CA MET A 677 4.05 -5.51 -15.07
C MET A 677 3.08 -5.55 -16.24
N ASN A 678 2.39 -6.68 -16.38
CA ASN A 678 1.27 -6.85 -17.30
C ASN A 678 -0.04 -6.89 -16.49
N PHE A 679 -0.91 -5.91 -16.68
CA PHE A 679 -2.23 -5.86 -16.01
C PHE A 679 -3.29 -6.72 -16.71
N GLY A 680 -2.97 -7.27 -17.88
CA GLY A 680 -3.89 -8.04 -18.71
C GLY A 680 -3.86 -9.54 -18.42
N VAL A 681 -4.86 -10.24 -18.97
CA VAL A 681 -5.04 -11.69 -18.84
C VAL A 681 -4.40 -12.49 -19.97
N GLN A 682 -3.74 -11.81 -20.91
CA GLN A 682 -2.99 -12.43 -22.00
C GLN A 682 -1.53 -12.00 -21.91
N LYS A 683 -0.62 -12.86 -22.39
CA LYS A 683 0.78 -12.48 -22.58
C LYS A 683 0.86 -11.34 -23.59
N GLU A 684 1.78 -10.41 -23.37
CA GLU A 684 1.88 -9.24 -24.23
C GLU A 684 3.34 -8.79 -24.39
N LYS A 685 3.69 -8.34 -25.60
CA LYS A 685 5.03 -7.84 -25.92
C LYS A 685 5.12 -6.35 -25.65
N CYS A 686 6.22 -5.89 -25.08
CA CYS A 686 6.54 -4.46 -25.01
C CYS A 686 7.92 -4.14 -25.58
N VAL A 687 8.08 -2.90 -26.03
CA VAL A 687 9.33 -2.34 -26.56
C VAL A 687 9.78 -1.21 -25.66
N LEU A 688 11.03 -1.26 -25.21
CA LEU A 688 11.65 -0.26 -24.35
C LEU A 688 12.77 0.47 -25.08
N ARG A 689 12.82 1.78 -24.90
CA ARG A 689 13.94 2.63 -25.32
C ARG A 689 14.14 3.78 -24.35
N THR A 690 15.35 4.31 -24.28
CA THR A 690 15.69 5.50 -23.49
C THR A 690 15.80 6.76 -24.35
N LYS A 691 16.20 7.88 -23.75
CA LYS A 691 16.52 9.11 -24.47
C LYS A 691 17.52 8.84 -25.61
N ILE A 692 17.34 9.55 -26.74
CA ILE A 692 18.04 9.30 -28.01
C ILE A 692 19.57 9.35 -27.89
N ASP A 693 20.09 10.20 -27.01
CA ASP A 693 21.52 10.40 -26.70
C ASP A 693 22.09 9.39 -25.68
N ARG A 694 21.29 8.44 -25.19
CA ARG A 694 21.70 7.37 -24.26
C ARG A 694 21.05 6.04 -24.68
N PRO A 695 21.39 5.50 -25.87
CA PRO A 695 20.77 4.30 -26.42
C PRO A 695 21.07 3.07 -25.55
N ILE A 696 20.17 2.09 -25.53
CA ILE A 696 20.42 0.82 -24.86
C ILE A 696 21.58 0.12 -25.58
N ARG A 697 22.58 -0.34 -24.81
CA ARG A 697 23.73 -1.14 -25.28
C ARG A 697 23.67 -2.58 -24.84
N TYR A 698 23.01 -2.85 -23.72
CA TYR A 698 22.79 -4.20 -23.20
C TYR A 698 21.44 -4.27 -22.50
N ALA A 699 20.72 -5.36 -22.73
CA ALA A 699 19.45 -5.66 -22.10
C ALA A 699 19.42 -7.14 -21.69
N ALA A 700 18.87 -7.42 -20.52
CA ALA A 700 18.65 -8.78 -20.07
C ALA A 700 17.43 -8.86 -19.15
N ARG A 701 16.69 -9.97 -19.22
CA ARG A 701 15.80 -10.39 -18.15
C ARG A 701 16.66 -10.84 -16.97
N THR A 702 16.33 -10.36 -15.79
CA THR A 702 17.04 -10.67 -14.56
C THR A 702 16.10 -11.25 -13.52
N ASP A 703 16.70 -11.81 -12.48
CA ASP A 703 16.01 -11.92 -11.20
C ASP A 703 16.02 -10.57 -10.46
N LEU A 704 15.48 -10.56 -9.25
CA LEU A 704 15.31 -9.36 -8.47
C LEU A 704 16.64 -8.71 -8.07
N GLN A 705 17.69 -9.51 -7.86
CA GLN A 705 19.03 -9.04 -7.52
C GLN A 705 19.81 -8.51 -8.74
N GLY A 706 19.22 -8.54 -9.94
CA GLY A 706 19.85 -8.05 -11.17
C GLY A 706 20.79 -9.06 -11.83
N LYS A 707 20.76 -10.33 -11.41
CA LYS A 707 21.52 -11.41 -12.04
C LYS A 707 20.82 -11.83 -13.33
N THR A 708 21.60 -11.90 -14.41
CA THR A 708 21.09 -12.20 -15.75
C THR A 708 20.54 -13.63 -15.80
N ARG A 709 19.27 -13.74 -16.22
CA ARG A 709 18.58 -15.00 -16.52
C ARG A 709 18.55 -15.28 -18.01
N GLN A 710 18.35 -14.23 -18.81
CA GLN A 710 18.27 -14.31 -20.27
C GLN A 710 18.69 -12.98 -20.88
N GLU A 711 19.68 -12.97 -21.76
CA GLU A 711 20.03 -11.79 -22.54
C GLU A 711 18.93 -11.49 -23.58
N LEU A 712 18.68 -10.20 -23.84
CA LEU A 712 17.67 -9.73 -24.78
C LEU A 712 18.36 -9.04 -25.96
N ALA A 713 17.78 -9.20 -27.16
CA ALA A 713 18.28 -8.54 -28.35
C ALA A 713 18.12 -7.01 -28.24
N VAL A 714 19.21 -6.30 -28.59
CA VAL A 714 19.23 -4.83 -28.64
C VAL A 714 19.39 -4.39 -30.09
N GLU A 715 18.36 -3.73 -30.62
CA GLU A 715 18.31 -3.27 -32.00
C GLU A 715 18.08 -1.75 -32.04
N LYS A 716 18.98 -1.02 -32.70
CA LYS A 716 18.89 0.45 -32.83
C LYS A 716 18.70 1.18 -31.48
N GLY A 717 19.31 0.67 -30.41
CA GLY A 717 19.22 1.24 -29.06
C GLY A 717 17.91 0.93 -28.32
N MET A 718 17.14 -0.06 -28.79
CA MET A 718 15.86 -0.50 -28.22
C MET A 718 15.92 -1.99 -27.88
N THR A 719 15.13 -2.42 -26.90
CA THR A 719 14.94 -3.84 -26.56
C THR A 719 13.47 -4.19 -26.54
N SER A 720 13.13 -5.46 -26.76
CA SER A 720 11.76 -5.94 -26.62
C SER A 720 11.70 -7.19 -25.76
N LEU A 721 10.59 -7.39 -25.05
CA LEU A 721 10.33 -8.57 -24.24
C LEU A 721 8.84 -8.94 -24.27
N GLU A 722 8.55 -10.21 -24.06
CA GLU A 722 7.20 -10.68 -23.71
C GLU A 722 7.05 -10.70 -22.19
N VAL A 723 5.90 -10.23 -21.70
CA VAL A 723 5.51 -10.28 -20.30
C VAL A 723 4.31 -11.22 -20.16
N PRO A 724 4.38 -12.25 -19.29
CA PRO A 724 3.26 -13.17 -19.04
C PRO A 724 1.99 -12.44 -18.63
N ALA A 725 0.82 -13.06 -18.84
CA ALA A 725 -0.44 -12.57 -18.30
C ALA A 725 -0.31 -12.36 -16.79
N ARG A 726 -0.75 -11.21 -16.28
CA ARG A 726 -0.63 -10.82 -14.86
C ARG A 726 0.79 -10.92 -14.28
N GLY A 727 1.80 -10.94 -15.14
CA GLY A 727 3.19 -11.18 -14.79
C GLY A 727 3.94 -9.91 -14.41
N LEU A 728 4.88 -10.08 -13.48
CA LEU A 728 5.92 -9.11 -13.17
C LEU A 728 7.27 -9.68 -13.63
N VAL A 729 8.01 -8.91 -14.43
CA VAL A 729 9.35 -9.30 -14.90
C VAL A 729 10.36 -8.19 -14.64
N PHE A 730 11.57 -8.58 -14.27
CA PHE A 730 12.67 -7.67 -14.04
C PHE A 730 13.64 -7.63 -15.22
N LEU A 731 14.09 -6.43 -15.55
CA LEU A 731 14.99 -6.14 -16.64
C LEU A 731 16.19 -5.35 -16.16
N ARG A 732 17.35 -5.68 -16.72
CA ARG A 732 18.56 -4.87 -16.62
C ARG A 732 18.81 -4.17 -17.94
N LEU A 733 18.94 -2.84 -17.92
CA LEU A 733 19.32 -2.03 -19.08
C LEU A 733 20.64 -1.28 -18.82
N ILE A 734 21.58 -1.34 -19.74
CA ILE A 734 22.84 -0.57 -19.72
C ILE A 734 22.90 0.28 -20.99
N PHE A 735 23.45 1.50 -20.89
CA PHE A 735 23.44 2.51 -21.95
C PHE A 735 24.82 3.00 -22.37
#